data_AF-A0A671X0Y5-F1
#
_entry.id   AF-A0A671X0Y5-F1
#
_cell.length_a   1.000
_cell.length_b   1.000
_cell.length_c   1.000
_cell.angle_alpha   90.00
_cell.angle_beta   90.00
_cell.angle_gamma   90.00
#
_symmetry.space_group_name_H-M   'P 1'
#
loop_
_entity.id
_entity.type
_entity.pdbx_description
1 polymer ?
#
loop_
_entity_poly.entity_id
_entity_poly.type
_entity_poly.pdbx_seq_one_letter_code
_entity_poly.pdbx_strand_id
1 'polypeptide(L)'
;MGHPPLEFSDCYLDSPEFRETLKCYEVELERTSKFLKELIKDGNSVISAIRGYSVAVQKFSQTLSMFQFDVIGDSLTDDEINIAQSFQEFAGLLQEVETDRMMLVQNASDLLIKPLEKFRKEQIGVTKEKKKRFEKDSEKYYSQVDKHLSLSAKKKETQLQEADEILDKERVNFYESSVEYVYQIQQVQDRKKFDVVEPVLAFLHSVLTLNNLTVEMTRDFMPYKQELQLSLQNTRNNYESTREEMEELMKRMKHPSQIGKMHSFLPMEGYLYCQEKWALGVSWVKYYVKYHKEGRRLVMVPCEQKTTTKQGPTQLTLKSCIRRKTESIDKRFCFDVETNERNAPVTFQALSEGDRKLWMEAMDGKEPIYHSPIHKQAEMELNETGFKFVRKCINYIETKGVTQEGVYRTVGSNIQVQKLLNAFFDPTNPGDVDLHSSDWDIKTITSALKFYLRSLSEPLMTYSLHRDLMCAAKSDNLDFRLTEIHSLTYKLPEKNREMLEMLIKHLVNVCSHSEDNLMTPSNMAVIFGPTLLRAKEETVAAMLDIKFQNIVVEILIEDYKKIFSNMPDSSAPPIPPPRITPRKRQPITISKRPPRVFQALSHDHFHAECFSDVVLLVFFFFFGNIPKHTCRVVS
;
A
#
# COMPACT_ATOMS: atom_id res chain seq x y z
N MET A 1 10.39 67.32 9.12
CA MET A 1 9.65 68.49 9.60
C MET A 1 8.38 68.60 8.76
N GLY A 2 7.22 68.83 9.38
CA GLY A 2 5.95 68.94 8.67
C GLY A 2 5.91 70.18 7.77
N HIS A 3 5.07 70.17 6.73
CA HIS A 3 4.81 71.35 5.93
C HIS A 3 3.95 72.34 6.75
N PRO A 4 4.18 73.66 6.62
CA PRO A 4 3.30 74.65 7.24
C PRO A 4 1.86 74.48 6.73
N PRO A 5 0.84 74.79 7.55
CA PRO A 5 -0.55 74.74 7.14
C PRO A 5 -0.82 75.75 6.01
N LEU A 6 -1.72 75.40 5.09
CA LEU A 6 -2.23 76.35 4.10
C LEU A 6 -3.33 77.17 4.75
N GLU A 7 -3.14 78.47 4.95
CA GLU A 7 -4.17 79.35 5.49
C GLU A 7 -4.99 80.00 4.38
N PHE A 8 -6.29 80.19 4.59
CA PHE A 8 -7.13 80.90 3.60
C PHE A 8 -6.76 82.38 3.46
N SER A 9 -6.18 82.99 4.50
CA SER A 9 -5.67 84.38 4.43
C SER A 9 -4.57 84.54 3.38
N ASP A 10 -3.74 83.51 3.20
CA ASP A 10 -2.60 83.56 2.31
C ASP A 10 -3.01 83.50 0.84
N CYS A 11 -4.22 83.00 0.56
CA CYS A 11 -4.82 83.01 -0.78
C CYS A 11 -5.02 84.42 -1.32
N TYR A 12 -5.27 85.40 -0.44
CA TYR A 12 -5.44 86.81 -0.83
C TYR A 12 -4.11 87.51 -1.11
N LEU A 13 -3.08 87.13 -0.35
CA LEU A 13 -1.72 87.70 -0.46
C LEU A 13 -0.98 87.12 -1.66
N ASP A 14 -1.25 85.87 -2.01
CA ASP A 14 -0.57 85.11 -3.07
C ASP A 14 0.96 85.23 -3.02
N SER A 15 1.53 85.14 -1.82
CA SER A 15 2.95 85.37 -1.64
C SER A 15 3.81 84.25 -2.25
N PRO A 16 5.08 84.52 -2.58
CA PRO A 16 6.01 83.48 -3.01
C PRO A 16 6.11 82.31 -2.03
N GLU A 17 6.06 82.59 -0.72
CA GLU A 17 6.09 81.58 0.36
C GLU A 17 4.83 80.71 0.37
N PHE A 18 3.65 81.31 0.13
CA PHE A 18 2.40 80.57 -0.05
C PHE A 18 2.49 79.64 -1.26
N ARG A 19 2.99 80.12 -2.40
CA ARG A 19 3.18 79.33 -3.62
C ARG A 19 4.17 78.18 -3.42
N GLU A 20 5.26 78.40 -2.68
CA GLU A 20 6.21 77.35 -2.34
C GLU A 20 5.58 76.28 -1.43
N THR A 21 4.80 76.71 -0.44
CA THR A 21 4.04 75.80 0.43
C THR A 21 3.05 74.98 -0.37
N LEU A 22 2.25 75.62 -1.25
CA LEU A 22 1.30 74.96 -2.15
C LEU A 22 1.98 73.88 -3.00
N LYS A 23 3.15 74.20 -3.57
CA LYS A 23 3.97 73.26 -4.36
C LYS A 23 4.41 72.04 -3.54
N CYS A 24 4.70 72.21 -2.25
CA CYS A 24 5.01 71.07 -1.37
C CYS A 24 3.82 70.12 -1.22
N TYR A 25 2.61 70.65 -1.02
CA TYR A 25 1.39 69.83 -0.96
C TYR A 25 1.09 69.14 -2.29
N GLU A 26 1.34 69.80 -3.42
CA GLU A 26 1.18 69.19 -4.74
C GLU A 26 2.11 67.99 -4.96
N VAL A 27 3.37 68.11 -4.53
CA VAL A 27 4.35 67.02 -4.60
C VAL A 27 3.92 65.84 -3.72
N GLU A 28 3.41 66.12 -2.52
CA GLU A 28 2.88 65.08 -1.63
C GLU A 28 1.66 64.39 -2.24
N LEU A 29 0.74 65.14 -2.85
CA LEU A 29 -0.45 64.62 -3.49
C LEU A 29 -0.11 63.68 -4.66
N GLU A 30 0.89 64.03 -5.49
CA GLU A 30 1.34 63.15 -6.58
C GLU A 30 2.02 61.89 -6.05
N ARG A 31 2.81 61.98 -4.97
CA ARG A 31 3.38 60.80 -4.30
C ARG A 31 2.28 59.88 -3.79
N THR A 32 1.28 60.43 -3.12
CA THR A 32 0.12 59.67 -2.62
C THR A 32 -0.65 59.02 -3.77
N SER A 33 -0.91 59.74 -4.87
CA SER A 33 -1.56 59.19 -6.07
C SER A 33 -0.79 58.02 -6.69
N LYS A 34 0.54 58.13 -6.76
CA LYS A 34 1.41 57.07 -7.27
C LYS A 34 1.38 55.84 -6.34
N PHE A 35 1.54 56.06 -5.03
CA PHE A 35 1.46 55.01 -4.03
C PHE A 35 0.13 54.26 -4.10
N LEU A 36 -1.01 54.97 -4.16
CA LEU A 36 -2.32 54.34 -4.27
C LEU A 36 -2.47 53.52 -5.56
N LYS A 37 -1.90 53.98 -6.68
CA LYS A 37 -1.91 53.22 -7.94
C LYS A 37 -1.14 51.90 -7.80
N GLU A 38 0.01 51.92 -7.13
CA GLU A 38 0.81 50.73 -6.86
C GLU A 38 0.09 49.80 -5.88
N LEU A 39 -0.45 50.34 -4.78
CA LEU A 39 -1.24 49.57 -3.80
C LEU A 39 -2.45 48.86 -4.42
N ILE A 40 -3.20 49.54 -5.29
CA ILE A 40 -4.32 48.95 -6.03
C ILE A 40 -3.85 47.82 -6.94
N LYS A 41 -2.72 48.01 -7.65
CA LYS A 41 -2.14 46.99 -8.53
C LYS A 41 -1.72 45.75 -7.74
N ASP A 42 -1.04 45.94 -6.62
CA ASP A 42 -0.56 44.85 -5.79
C ASP A 42 -1.71 44.13 -5.07
N GLY A 43 -2.72 44.88 -4.59
CA GLY A 43 -3.95 44.31 -4.04
C GLY A 43 -4.70 43.43 -5.05
N ASN A 44 -4.84 43.87 -6.30
CA ASN A 44 -5.42 43.05 -7.37
C ASN A 44 -4.60 41.78 -7.64
N SER A 45 -3.27 41.87 -7.55
CA SER A 45 -2.37 40.73 -7.72
C SER A 45 -2.55 39.71 -6.59
N VAL A 46 -2.68 40.17 -5.34
CA VAL A 46 -3.00 39.31 -4.18
C VAL A 46 -4.36 38.64 -4.36
N ILE A 47 -5.41 39.39 -4.70
CA ILE A 47 -6.76 38.83 -4.92
C ILE A 47 -6.74 37.76 -6.02
N SER A 48 -6.00 38.02 -7.10
CA SER A 48 -5.85 37.07 -8.22
C SER A 48 -5.10 35.81 -7.80
N ALA A 49 -4.05 35.93 -6.99
CA ALA A 49 -3.30 34.80 -6.47
C ALA A 49 -4.15 33.93 -5.53
N ILE A 50 -4.90 34.56 -4.62
CA ILE A 50 -5.84 33.84 -3.72
C ILE A 50 -6.89 33.10 -4.54
N ARG A 51 -7.48 33.74 -5.56
CA ARG A 51 -8.44 33.09 -6.47
C ARG A 51 -7.82 31.88 -7.17
N GLY A 52 -6.60 32.02 -7.70
CA GLY A 52 -5.89 30.93 -8.37
C GLY A 52 -5.62 29.74 -7.45
N TYR A 53 -5.20 30.02 -6.20
CA TYR A 53 -5.05 29.01 -5.16
C TYR A 53 -6.36 28.29 -4.87
N SER A 54 -7.45 29.02 -4.65
CA SER A 54 -8.77 28.44 -4.35
C SER A 54 -9.28 27.52 -5.44
N VAL A 55 -9.16 27.93 -6.71
CA VAL A 55 -9.56 27.10 -7.85
C VAL A 55 -8.73 25.81 -7.91
N ALA A 56 -7.43 25.88 -7.62
CA ALA A 56 -6.58 24.69 -7.60
C ALA A 56 -6.98 23.71 -6.48
N VAL A 57 -7.25 24.22 -5.28
CA VAL A 57 -7.70 23.40 -4.13
C VAL A 57 -9.07 22.79 -4.39
N GLN A 58 -10.02 23.54 -4.95
CA GLN A 58 -11.34 23.03 -5.33
C GLN A 58 -11.24 21.89 -6.36
N LYS A 59 -10.40 22.04 -7.39
CA LYS A 59 -10.17 20.99 -8.38
C LYS A 59 -9.56 19.73 -7.76
N PHE A 60 -8.60 19.91 -6.85
CA PHE A 60 -8.02 18.78 -6.11
C PHE A 60 -9.08 18.09 -5.25
N SER A 61 -9.90 18.83 -4.50
CA SER A 61 -11.00 18.29 -3.72
C SER A 61 -12.01 17.50 -4.56
N GLN A 62 -12.40 18.01 -5.74
CA GLN A 62 -13.26 17.26 -6.67
C GLN A 62 -12.65 15.92 -7.06
N THR A 63 -11.34 15.88 -7.31
CA THR A 63 -10.62 14.65 -7.64
C THR A 63 -10.68 13.64 -6.49
N LEU A 64 -10.51 14.10 -5.24
CA LEU A 64 -10.66 13.25 -4.06
C LEU A 64 -12.10 12.72 -3.91
N SER A 65 -13.12 13.56 -4.13
CA SER A 65 -14.53 13.18 -3.97
C SER A 65 -15.00 12.09 -4.94
N MET A 66 -14.36 11.98 -6.10
CA MET A 66 -14.68 11.00 -7.14
C MET A 66 -13.96 9.66 -6.94
N PHE A 67 -13.02 9.57 -6.00
CA PHE A 67 -12.26 8.34 -5.79
C PHE A 67 -13.14 7.22 -5.23
N GLN A 68 -13.13 6.08 -5.91
CA GLN A 68 -13.74 4.83 -5.47
C GLN A 68 -12.84 3.67 -5.91
N PHE A 69 -12.78 2.60 -5.11
CA PHE A 69 -12.14 1.37 -5.52
C PHE A 69 -13.03 0.61 -6.52
N ASP A 70 -12.40 -0.02 -7.51
CA ASP A 70 -13.08 -0.98 -8.36
C ASP A 70 -13.39 -2.26 -7.55
N VAL A 71 -14.56 -2.86 -7.78
CA VAL A 71 -14.95 -4.11 -7.11
C VAL A 71 -14.11 -5.25 -7.68
N ILE A 72 -13.22 -5.81 -6.86
CA ILE A 72 -12.47 -7.03 -7.17
C ILE A 72 -13.01 -8.15 -6.28
N GLY A 73 -13.73 -9.11 -6.86
CA GLY A 73 -14.45 -10.16 -6.13
C GLY A 73 -15.96 -9.91 -6.11
N ASP A 74 -16.65 -10.35 -5.06
CA ASP A 74 -18.12 -10.27 -4.97
C ASP A 74 -18.62 -8.94 -4.39
N SER A 75 -17.82 -8.25 -3.57
CA SER A 75 -18.17 -6.97 -2.95
C SER A 75 -16.93 -6.21 -2.46
N LEU A 76 -17.05 -4.89 -2.26
CA LEU A 76 -16.03 -4.09 -1.57
C LEU A 76 -15.87 -4.54 -0.12
N THR A 77 -14.65 -4.46 0.39
CA THR A 77 -14.33 -4.64 1.80
C THR A 77 -14.68 -3.39 2.62
N ASP A 78 -14.89 -3.56 3.93
CA ASP A 78 -15.14 -2.44 4.84
C ASP A 78 -13.97 -1.42 4.81
N ASP A 79 -12.73 -1.89 4.65
CA ASP A 79 -11.55 -1.03 4.55
C ASP A 79 -11.56 -0.18 3.26
N GLU A 80 -11.90 -0.76 2.11
CA GLU A 80 -12.01 -0.04 0.84
C GLU A 80 -13.12 1.02 0.88
N ILE A 81 -14.27 0.69 1.48
CA ILE A 81 -15.38 1.64 1.68
C ILE A 81 -14.93 2.78 2.58
N ASN A 82 -14.30 2.47 3.72
CA ASN A 82 -13.83 3.47 4.68
C ASN A 82 -12.74 4.38 4.08
N ILE A 83 -11.82 3.84 3.28
CA ILE A 83 -10.79 4.65 2.60
C ILE A 83 -11.42 5.58 1.55
N ALA A 84 -12.32 5.07 0.70
CA ALA A 84 -13.01 5.91 -0.28
C ALA A 84 -13.82 7.02 0.40
N GLN A 85 -14.54 6.69 1.48
CA GLN A 85 -15.26 7.67 2.28
C GLN A 85 -14.31 8.69 2.93
N SER A 86 -13.09 8.29 3.32
CA SER A 86 -12.12 9.23 3.89
C SER A 86 -11.67 10.31 2.90
N PHE A 87 -11.54 9.97 1.62
CA PHE A 87 -11.27 10.96 0.58
C PHE A 87 -12.44 11.92 0.37
N GLN A 88 -13.68 11.46 0.53
CA GLN A 88 -14.86 12.33 0.49
C GLN A 88 -14.90 13.29 1.68
N GLU A 89 -14.56 12.83 2.88
CA GLU A 89 -14.46 13.70 4.07
C GLU A 89 -13.36 14.75 3.92
N PHE A 90 -12.19 14.39 3.39
CA PHE A 90 -11.14 15.36 3.04
C PHE A 90 -11.59 16.37 2.00
N ALA A 91 -12.29 15.89 0.97
CA ALA A 91 -12.84 16.74 -0.08
C ALA A 91 -13.84 17.76 0.50
N GLY A 92 -14.72 17.31 1.39
CA GLY A 92 -15.71 18.14 2.09
C GLY A 92 -15.05 19.27 2.89
N LEU A 93 -14.07 18.94 3.73
CA LEU A 93 -13.33 19.95 4.51
C LEU A 93 -12.66 20.99 3.61
N LEU A 94 -11.98 20.55 2.54
CA LEU A 94 -11.34 21.46 1.59
C LEU A 94 -12.36 22.35 0.86
N GLN A 95 -13.53 21.81 0.50
CA GLN A 95 -14.59 22.59 -0.16
C GLN A 95 -15.18 23.64 0.77
N GLU A 96 -15.39 23.32 2.05
CA GLU A 96 -15.91 24.27 3.03
C GLU A 96 -14.94 25.44 3.20
N VAL A 97 -13.66 25.16 3.45
CA VAL A 97 -12.59 26.18 3.58
C VAL A 97 -12.53 27.07 2.35
N GLU A 98 -12.57 26.49 1.14
CA GLU A 98 -12.44 27.26 -0.09
C GLU A 98 -13.71 28.00 -0.49
N THR A 99 -14.89 27.55 -0.06
CA THR A 99 -16.14 28.28 -0.24
C THR A 99 -16.07 29.62 0.50
N ASP A 100 -15.63 29.60 1.75
CA ASP A 100 -15.47 30.81 2.57
C ASP A 100 -14.36 31.74 2.04
N ARG A 101 -13.24 31.16 1.59
CA ARG A 101 -12.16 31.93 0.93
C ARG A 101 -12.65 32.62 -0.34
N MET A 102 -13.46 31.95 -1.15
CA MET A 102 -14.00 32.52 -2.38
C MET A 102 -15.02 33.63 -2.12
N MET A 103 -15.80 33.56 -1.03
CA MET A 103 -16.65 34.68 -0.60
C MET A 103 -15.80 35.91 -0.26
N LEU A 104 -14.70 35.74 0.48
CA LEU A 104 -13.75 36.81 0.76
C LEU A 104 -13.19 37.41 -0.53
N VAL A 105 -12.73 36.58 -1.47
CA VAL A 105 -12.17 37.03 -2.76
C VAL A 105 -13.20 37.82 -3.57
N GLN A 106 -14.47 37.41 -3.54
CA GLN A 106 -15.54 38.09 -4.26
C GLN A 106 -15.80 39.48 -3.67
N ASN A 107 -15.72 39.61 -2.34
CA ASN A 107 -15.92 40.88 -1.63
C ASN A 107 -14.66 41.76 -1.59
N ALA A 108 -13.47 41.20 -1.78
CA ALA A 108 -12.20 41.93 -1.65
C ALA A 108 -12.06 43.11 -2.63
N SER A 109 -12.65 43.00 -3.83
CA SER A 109 -12.68 44.11 -4.78
C SER A 109 -13.50 45.29 -4.23
N ASP A 110 -14.64 45.01 -3.61
CA ASP A 110 -15.55 46.01 -3.07
C ASP A 110 -15.04 46.62 -1.76
N LEU A 111 -14.30 45.84 -0.96
CA LEU A 111 -13.74 46.27 0.31
C LEU A 111 -12.44 47.07 0.17
N LEU A 112 -11.57 46.69 -0.78
CA LEU A 112 -10.23 47.28 -0.93
C LEU A 112 -10.10 48.12 -2.20
N ILE A 113 -10.37 47.50 -3.36
CA ILE A 113 -9.98 48.08 -4.65
C ILE A 113 -10.87 49.27 -5.02
N LYS A 114 -12.20 49.09 -4.98
CA LYS A 114 -13.14 50.16 -5.36
C LYS A 114 -13.03 51.40 -4.47
N PRO A 115 -12.93 51.31 -3.13
CA PRO A 115 -12.76 52.49 -2.28
C PRO A 115 -11.47 53.26 -2.57
N LEU A 116 -10.34 52.55 -2.75
CA LEU A 116 -9.06 53.20 -3.07
C LEU A 116 -9.09 53.85 -4.47
N GLU A 117 -9.71 53.21 -5.45
CA GLU A 117 -9.93 53.81 -6.77
C GLU A 117 -10.83 55.04 -6.70
N LYS A 118 -11.91 54.97 -5.91
CA LYS A 118 -12.85 56.06 -5.69
C LYS A 118 -12.12 57.26 -5.08
N PHE A 119 -11.35 57.06 -4.01
CA PHE A 119 -10.56 58.11 -3.40
C PHE A 119 -9.58 58.74 -4.41
N ARG A 120 -8.85 57.92 -5.16
CA ARG A 120 -7.88 58.40 -6.15
C ARG A 120 -8.54 59.18 -7.31
N LYS A 121 -9.71 58.76 -7.77
CA LYS A 121 -10.42 59.43 -8.88
C LYS A 121 -11.19 60.66 -8.41
N GLU A 122 -11.98 60.53 -7.37
CA GLU A 122 -12.93 61.56 -6.92
C GLU A 122 -12.30 62.59 -5.98
N GLN A 123 -11.28 62.23 -5.20
CA GLN A 123 -10.62 63.18 -4.31
C GLN A 123 -9.41 63.80 -5.02
N ILE A 124 -8.41 62.98 -5.36
CA ILE A 124 -7.19 63.49 -6.01
C ILE A 124 -7.45 64.00 -7.43
N GLY A 125 -8.27 63.31 -8.22
CA GLY A 125 -8.60 63.73 -9.59
C GLY A 125 -9.32 65.09 -9.62
N VAL A 126 -10.27 65.33 -8.72
CA VAL A 126 -10.96 66.62 -8.61
C VAL A 126 -10.00 67.73 -8.18
N THR A 127 -9.05 67.46 -7.27
CA THR A 127 -8.01 68.43 -6.90
C THR A 127 -7.17 68.86 -8.11
N LYS A 128 -6.86 67.96 -9.05
CA LYS A 128 -6.12 68.30 -10.28
C LYS A 128 -6.93 69.22 -11.20
N GLU A 129 -8.25 69.08 -11.26
CA GLU A 129 -9.10 69.99 -12.03
C GLU A 129 -9.21 71.37 -11.36
N LYS A 130 -9.30 71.42 -10.02
CA LYS A 130 -9.25 72.68 -9.25
C LYS A 130 -7.91 73.40 -9.44
N LYS A 131 -6.79 72.67 -9.46
CA LYS A 131 -5.46 73.21 -9.79
C LYS A 131 -5.45 73.90 -11.15
N LYS A 132 -5.94 73.23 -12.21
CA LYS A 132 -5.98 73.80 -13.56
C LYS A 132 -6.82 75.08 -13.62
N ARG A 133 -7.95 75.12 -12.90
CA ARG A 133 -8.78 76.34 -12.80
C ARG A 133 -8.01 77.46 -12.13
N PHE A 134 -7.38 77.19 -10.99
CA PHE A 134 -6.55 78.15 -10.27
C PHE A 134 -5.40 78.69 -11.12
N GLU A 135 -4.65 77.84 -11.82
CA GLU A 135 -3.57 78.26 -12.73
C GLU A 135 -4.10 79.17 -13.85
N LYS A 136 -5.21 78.77 -14.48
CA LYS A 136 -5.85 79.55 -15.55
C LYS A 136 -6.35 80.92 -15.09
N ASP A 137 -7.02 80.98 -13.94
CA ASP A 137 -7.55 82.24 -13.41
C ASP A 137 -6.44 83.12 -12.83
N SER A 138 -5.35 82.51 -12.33
CA SER A 138 -4.10 83.22 -11.97
C SER A 138 -3.45 83.89 -13.18
N GLU A 139 -3.31 83.18 -14.31
CA GLU A 139 -2.73 83.74 -15.55
C GLU A 139 -3.57 84.91 -16.09
N LYS A 140 -4.90 84.77 -16.09
CA LYS A 140 -5.81 85.84 -16.53
C LYS A 140 -5.70 87.07 -15.65
N TYR A 141 -5.70 86.88 -14.32
CA TYR A 141 -5.63 87.98 -13.37
C TYR A 141 -4.34 88.78 -13.56
N TYR A 142 -3.17 88.13 -13.57
CA TYR A 142 -1.90 88.83 -13.76
C TYR A 142 -1.78 89.45 -15.16
N SER A 143 -2.27 88.80 -16.21
CA SER A 143 -2.35 89.42 -17.55
C SER A 143 -3.22 90.67 -17.56
N GLN A 144 -4.31 90.69 -16.80
CA GLN A 144 -5.19 91.84 -16.68
C GLN A 144 -4.57 92.96 -15.82
N VAL A 145 -3.82 92.61 -14.77
CA VAL A 145 -2.99 93.56 -14.00
C VAL A 145 -2.00 94.27 -14.92
N ASP A 146 -1.24 93.54 -15.74
CA ASP A 146 -0.26 94.13 -16.65
C ASP A 146 -0.91 95.09 -17.66
N LYS A 147 -2.06 94.71 -18.22
CA LYS A 147 -2.85 95.56 -19.13
C LYS A 147 -3.34 96.82 -18.43
N HIS A 148 -3.85 96.68 -17.20
CA HIS A 148 -4.34 97.78 -16.38
C HIS A 148 -3.23 98.78 -16.07
N LEU A 149 -2.08 98.30 -15.60
CA LEU A 149 -0.90 99.12 -15.29
C LEU A 149 -0.29 99.79 -16.53
N SER A 150 -0.49 99.20 -17.72
CA SER A 150 -0.04 99.77 -18.99
C SER A 150 -0.97 100.85 -19.55
N LEU A 151 -2.14 101.09 -18.95
CA LEU A 151 -3.06 102.13 -19.40
C LEU A 151 -2.49 103.53 -19.12
N SER A 152 -2.57 104.40 -20.12
CA SER A 152 -2.19 105.79 -19.94
C SER A 152 -3.18 106.52 -19.02
N ALA A 153 -2.68 107.23 -18.02
CA ALA A 153 -3.46 108.12 -17.17
C ALA A 153 -4.20 109.25 -17.93
N LYS A 154 -3.94 109.43 -19.23
CA LYS A 154 -4.63 110.41 -20.10
C LYS A 154 -5.91 109.85 -20.77
N LYS A 155 -6.27 108.58 -20.51
CA LYS A 155 -7.50 107.97 -21.02
C LYS A 155 -8.74 108.65 -20.42
N LYS A 156 -9.88 108.49 -21.08
CA LYS A 156 -11.16 109.01 -20.55
C LYS A 156 -11.50 108.29 -19.25
N GLU A 157 -12.04 109.02 -18.28
CA GLU A 157 -12.46 108.49 -16.98
C GLU A 157 -13.31 107.21 -17.11
N THR A 158 -14.25 107.18 -18.04
CA THR A 158 -15.10 106.00 -18.29
C THR A 158 -14.30 104.77 -18.70
N GLN A 159 -13.21 104.94 -19.46
CA GLN A 159 -12.35 103.81 -19.89
C GLN A 159 -11.44 103.32 -18.75
N LEU A 160 -11.10 104.19 -17.81
CA LEU A 160 -10.35 103.81 -16.62
C LEU A 160 -11.25 103.03 -15.65
N GLN A 161 -12.48 103.50 -15.44
CA GLN A 161 -13.48 102.79 -14.64
C GLN A 161 -13.84 101.41 -15.21
N GLU A 162 -14.04 101.31 -16.54
CA GLU A 162 -14.24 100.00 -17.20
C GLU A 162 -13.05 99.05 -16.97
N ALA A 163 -11.81 99.57 -16.98
CA ALA A 163 -10.63 98.76 -16.72
C ALA A 163 -10.52 98.32 -15.25
N ASP A 164 -10.90 99.19 -14.31
CA ASP A 164 -10.98 98.87 -12.88
C ASP A 164 -12.02 97.75 -12.62
N GLU A 165 -13.22 97.86 -13.20
CA GLU A 165 -14.27 96.84 -13.06
C GLU A 165 -13.85 95.47 -13.60
N ILE A 166 -13.16 95.45 -14.76
CA ILE A 166 -12.64 94.20 -15.34
C ILE A 166 -11.54 93.61 -14.44
N LEU A 167 -10.62 94.45 -13.92
CA LEU A 167 -9.56 93.98 -13.02
C LEU A 167 -10.14 93.42 -11.72
N ASP A 168 -11.11 94.12 -11.12
CA ASP A 168 -11.78 93.67 -9.89
C ASP A 168 -12.51 92.35 -10.10
N LYS A 169 -13.18 92.17 -11.24
CA LYS A 169 -13.83 90.91 -11.60
C LYS A 169 -12.83 89.75 -11.72
N GLU A 170 -11.71 89.94 -12.42
CA GLU A 170 -10.69 88.89 -12.54
C GLU A 170 -9.98 88.62 -11.20
N ARG A 171 -9.81 89.63 -10.35
CA ARG A 171 -9.29 89.48 -8.98
C ARG A 171 -10.19 88.58 -8.13
N VAL A 172 -11.50 88.79 -8.18
CA VAL A 172 -12.48 87.94 -7.47
C VAL A 172 -12.41 86.50 -7.97
N ASN A 173 -12.41 86.29 -9.29
CA ASN A 173 -12.31 84.94 -9.88
C ASN A 173 -11.03 84.21 -9.42
N PHE A 174 -9.90 84.93 -9.41
CA PHE A 174 -8.63 84.40 -8.93
C PHE A 174 -8.72 83.97 -7.47
N TYR A 175 -9.21 84.83 -6.57
CA TYR A 175 -9.33 84.52 -5.15
C TYR A 175 -10.30 83.36 -4.88
N GLU A 176 -11.45 83.33 -5.54
CA GLU A 176 -12.39 82.21 -5.42
C GLU A 176 -11.72 80.89 -5.84
N SER A 177 -11.02 80.87 -6.97
CA SER A 177 -10.32 79.68 -7.44
C SER A 177 -9.18 79.24 -6.51
N SER A 178 -8.47 80.20 -5.89
CA SER A 178 -7.38 79.98 -4.94
C SER A 178 -7.89 79.33 -3.65
N VAL A 179 -8.95 79.90 -3.05
CA VAL A 179 -9.57 79.39 -1.83
C VAL A 179 -10.20 78.01 -2.07
N GLU A 180 -10.93 77.82 -3.18
CA GLU A 180 -11.47 76.50 -3.55
C GLU A 180 -10.38 75.45 -3.71
N TYR A 181 -9.24 75.82 -4.29
CA TYR A 181 -8.13 74.90 -4.48
C TYR A 181 -7.47 74.51 -3.16
N VAL A 182 -7.18 75.48 -2.29
CA VAL A 182 -6.64 75.25 -0.95
C VAL A 182 -7.59 74.39 -0.12
N TYR A 183 -8.89 74.69 -0.13
CA TYR A 183 -9.91 73.89 0.55
C TYR A 183 -9.87 72.43 0.07
N GLN A 184 -9.80 72.21 -1.24
CA GLN A 184 -9.74 70.87 -1.80
C GLN A 184 -8.47 70.13 -1.40
N ILE A 185 -7.30 70.80 -1.36
CA ILE A 185 -6.05 70.18 -0.86
C ILE A 185 -6.22 69.74 0.59
N GLN A 186 -6.69 70.63 1.48
CA GLN A 186 -6.91 70.31 2.89
C GLN A 186 -7.89 69.14 3.06
N GLN A 187 -8.99 69.14 2.31
CA GLN A 187 -9.96 68.06 2.33
C GLN A 187 -9.32 66.71 1.98
N VAL A 188 -8.46 66.65 0.95
CA VAL A 188 -7.75 65.40 0.62
C VAL A 188 -6.78 64.98 1.74
N GLN A 189 -6.08 65.93 2.36
CA GLN A 189 -5.14 65.65 3.46
C GLN A 189 -5.81 65.03 4.68
N ASP A 190 -7.03 65.45 4.98
CA ASP A 190 -7.79 64.89 6.10
C ASP A 190 -8.49 63.59 5.71
N ARG A 191 -9.12 63.54 4.54
CA ARG A 191 -9.82 62.35 4.06
C ARG A 191 -8.90 61.15 3.87
N LYS A 192 -7.66 61.34 3.40
CA LYS A 192 -6.71 60.23 3.20
C LYS A 192 -6.43 59.44 4.48
N LYS A 193 -6.61 60.06 5.66
CA LYS A 193 -6.34 59.42 6.96
C LYS A 193 -7.31 58.27 7.25
N PHE A 194 -8.52 58.31 6.70
CA PHE A 194 -9.54 57.27 6.91
C PHE A 194 -9.95 56.59 5.59
N ASP A 195 -10.19 57.33 4.51
CA ASP A 195 -10.64 56.77 3.22
C ASP A 195 -9.60 55.83 2.55
N VAL A 196 -8.33 55.90 2.97
CA VAL A 196 -7.27 54.97 2.51
C VAL A 196 -7.03 53.84 3.51
N VAL A 197 -7.11 54.13 4.82
CA VAL A 197 -6.75 53.19 5.88
C VAL A 197 -7.87 52.20 6.15
N GLU A 198 -9.13 52.63 6.17
CA GLU A 198 -10.29 51.77 6.43
C GLU A 198 -10.43 50.62 5.42
N PRO A 199 -10.29 50.84 4.08
CA PRO A 199 -10.31 49.74 3.11
C PRO A 199 -9.22 48.68 3.35
N VAL A 200 -8.01 49.12 3.70
CA VAL A 200 -6.88 48.23 3.99
C VAL A 200 -7.14 47.44 5.28
N LEU A 201 -7.62 48.11 6.32
CA LEU A 201 -7.97 47.49 7.59
C LEU A 201 -9.09 46.45 7.41
N ALA A 202 -10.15 46.79 6.68
CA ALA A 202 -11.26 45.89 6.41
C ALA A 202 -10.82 44.63 5.64
N PHE A 203 -9.94 44.79 4.65
CA PHE A 203 -9.37 43.67 3.92
C PHE A 203 -8.50 42.78 4.81
N LEU A 204 -7.59 43.35 5.60
CA LEU A 204 -6.75 42.61 6.54
C LEU A 204 -7.59 41.85 7.58
N HIS A 205 -8.61 42.50 8.13
CA HIS A 205 -9.52 41.87 9.08
C HIS A 205 -10.23 40.67 8.44
N SER A 206 -10.72 40.82 7.21
CA SER A 206 -11.35 39.70 6.47
C SER A 206 -10.41 38.51 6.32
N VAL A 207 -9.14 38.76 5.97
CA VAL A 207 -8.12 37.71 5.83
C VAL A 207 -7.82 37.02 7.17
N LEU A 208 -7.69 37.77 8.26
CA LEU A 208 -7.44 37.22 9.59
C LEU A 208 -8.62 36.40 10.11
N THR A 209 -9.84 36.87 9.88
CA THR A 209 -11.07 36.14 10.24
C THR A 209 -11.16 34.81 9.50
N LEU A 210 -10.83 34.77 8.21
CA LEU A 210 -10.76 33.51 7.44
C LEU A 210 -9.70 32.55 8.00
N ASN A 211 -8.54 33.06 8.39
CA ASN A 211 -7.48 32.23 8.98
C ASN A 211 -7.94 31.59 10.31
N ASN A 212 -8.59 32.37 11.18
CA ASN A 212 -9.15 31.86 12.43
C ASN A 212 -10.22 30.80 12.18
N LEU A 213 -11.12 31.04 11.22
CA LEU A 213 -12.14 30.07 10.83
C LEU A 213 -11.52 28.76 10.33
N THR A 214 -10.42 28.84 9.57
CA THR A 214 -9.68 27.67 9.09
C THR A 214 -9.07 26.87 10.25
N VAL A 215 -8.56 27.54 11.28
CA VAL A 215 -8.05 26.89 12.50
C VAL A 215 -9.17 26.17 13.25
N GLU A 216 -10.35 26.79 13.37
CA GLU A 216 -11.51 26.16 14.00
C GLU A 216 -12.00 24.93 13.23
N MET A 217 -12.13 25.02 11.89
CA MET A 217 -12.48 23.88 11.04
C MET A 217 -11.48 22.74 11.17
N THR A 218 -10.18 23.07 11.24
CA THR A 218 -9.12 22.06 11.44
C THR A 218 -9.21 21.40 12.81
N ARG A 219 -9.56 22.17 13.85
CA ARG A 219 -9.76 21.65 15.21
C ARG A 219 -10.98 20.73 15.26
N ASP A 220 -12.08 21.10 14.61
CA ASP A 220 -13.27 20.27 14.50
C ASP A 220 -13.00 18.94 13.76
N PHE A 221 -12.04 18.94 12.83
CA PHE A 221 -11.63 17.75 12.07
C PHE A 221 -10.67 16.80 12.83
N MET A 222 -10.05 17.25 13.92
CA MET A 222 -9.05 16.46 14.67
C MET A 222 -9.55 15.09 15.15
N PRO A 223 -10.76 14.93 15.71
CA PRO A 223 -11.25 13.63 16.17
C PRO A 223 -11.33 12.60 15.03
N TYR A 224 -11.86 13.02 13.88
CA TYR A 224 -11.94 12.18 12.68
C TYR A 224 -10.55 11.76 12.20
N LYS A 225 -9.59 12.71 12.16
CA LYS A 225 -8.20 12.42 11.81
C LYS A 225 -7.58 11.36 12.73
N GLN A 226 -7.78 11.46 14.05
CA GLN A 226 -7.23 10.50 15.01
C GLN A 226 -7.83 9.10 14.80
N GLU A 227 -9.14 9.02 14.59
CA GLU A 227 -9.81 7.75 14.34
C GLU A 227 -9.35 7.10 13.03
N LEU A 228 -9.21 7.89 11.97
CA LEU A 228 -8.70 7.42 10.68
C LEU A 228 -7.25 6.90 10.80
N GLN A 229 -6.40 7.57 11.57
CA GLN A 229 -5.02 7.11 11.82
C GLN A 229 -4.99 5.74 12.51
N LEU A 230 -5.86 5.52 13.50
CA LEU A 230 -6.01 4.22 14.16
C LEU A 230 -6.51 3.16 13.17
N SER A 231 -7.49 3.51 12.32
CA SER A 231 -8.00 2.60 11.29
C SER A 231 -6.91 2.17 10.31
N LEU A 232 -6.14 3.13 9.78
CA LEU A 232 -5.04 2.87 8.85
C LEU A 232 -3.94 2.00 9.47
N GLN A 233 -3.65 2.19 10.76
CA GLN A 233 -2.68 1.32 11.44
C GLN A 233 -3.18 -0.12 11.57
N ASN A 234 -4.48 -0.32 11.83
CA ASN A 234 -5.07 -1.66 11.84
C ASN A 234 -5.03 -2.31 10.45
N THR A 235 -5.37 -1.57 9.39
CA THR A 235 -5.28 -2.06 8.01
C THR A 235 -3.84 -2.46 7.64
N ARG A 236 -2.83 -1.68 8.07
CA ARG A 236 -1.41 -2.03 7.88
C ARG A 236 -1.04 -3.33 8.61
N ASN A 237 -1.47 -3.50 9.86
CA ASN A 237 -1.20 -4.71 10.62
C ASN A 237 -1.88 -5.94 9.97
N ASN A 238 -3.12 -5.79 9.47
CA ASN A 238 -3.84 -6.85 8.75
C ASN A 238 -3.12 -7.24 7.45
N TYR A 239 -2.59 -6.25 6.71
CA TYR A 239 -1.80 -6.51 5.50
C TYR A 239 -0.56 -7.35 5.80
N GLU A 240 0.22 -7.01 6.83
CA GLU A 240 1.42 -7.79 7.17
C GLU A 240 1.08 -9.25 7.50
N SER A 241 0.03 -9.48 8.29
CA SER A 241 -0.45 -10.83 8.60
C SER A 241 -0.90 -11.58 7.34
N THR A 242 -1.67 -10.92 6.47
CA THR A 242 -2.19 -11.54 5.23
C THR A 242 -1.06 -11.82 4.23
N ARG A 243 -0.06 -10.94 4.16
CA ARG A 243 1.12 -11.09 3.31
C ARG A 243 1.93 -12.32 3.71
N GLU A 244 2.16 -12.52 5.01
CA GLU A 244 2.87 -13.70 5.52
C GLU A 244 2.14 -15.00 5.15
N GLU A 245 0.82 -15.05 5.35
CA GLU A 245 -0.02 -16.19 4.97
C GLU A 245 -0.02 -16.43 3.44
N MET A 246 -0.08 -15.36 2.64
CA MET A 246 -0.04 -15.43 1.18
C MET A 246 1.34 -15.86 0.67
N GLU A 247 2.42 -15.44 1.32
CA GLU A 247 3.78 -15.92 1.03
C GLU A 247 3.94 -17.40 1.37
N GLU A 248 3.38 -17.86 2.48
CA GLU A 248 3.34 -19.28 2.83
C GLU A 248 2.51 -20.08 1.82
N LEU A 249 1.33 -19.57 1.42
CA LEU A 249 0.51 -20.19 0.37
C LEU A 249 1.25 -20.23 -0.98
N MET A 250 1.90 -19.13 -1.38
CA MET A 250 2.70 -19.08 -2.60
C MET A 250 3.85 -20.10 -2.54
N LYS A 251 4.58 -20.18 -1.42
CA LYS A 251 5.65 -21.17 -1.21
C LYS A 251 5.11 -22.59 -1.33
N ARG A 252 3.91 -22.85 -0.76
CA ARG A 252 3.20 -24.13 -0.93
C ARG A 252 2.84 -24.40 -2.39
N MET A 253 2.24 -23.44 -3.10
CA MET A 253 1.83 -23.60 -4.51
C MET A 253 3.00 -23.79 -5.48
N LYS A 254 4.15 -23.18 -5.19
CA LYS A 254 5.40 -23.37 -5.97
C LYS A 254 6.09 -24.71 -5.70
N HIS A 255 5.66 -25.44 -4.68
CA HIS A 255 6.27 -26.71 -4.34
C HIS A 255 5.95 -27.77 -5.44
N PRO A 256 6.96 -28.49 -5.99
CA PRO A 256 6.77 -29.40 -7.12
C PRO A 256 5.68 -30.48 -6.92
N SER A 257 5.43 -30.88 -5.66
CA SER A 257 4.38 -31.86 -5.32
C SER A 257 2.95 -31.32 -5.38
N GLN A 258 2.73 -30.00 -5.34
CA GLN A 258 1.41 -29.38 -5.51
C GLN A 258 1.06 -29.22 -7.00
N ILE A 259 2.05 -28.91 -7.85
CA ILE A 259 1.89 -28.83 -9.31
C ILE A 259 1.44 -30.18 -9.89
N GLY A 260 2.04 -31.29 -9.43
CA GLY A 260 1.63 -32.64 -9.84
C GLY A 260 0.25 -33.07 -9.33
N LYS A 261 -0.18 -32.57 -8.16
CA LYS A 261 -1.50 -32.87 -7.55
C LYS A 261 -2.66 -32.07 -8.16
N MET A 262 -2.40 -30.92 -8.78
CA MET A 262 -3.46 -30.16 -9.47
C MET A 262 -4.07 -30.92 -10.66
N HIS A 263 -3.33 -31.84 -11.28
CA HIS A 263 -3.80 -32.64 -12.42
C HIS A 263 -4.74 -33.80 -12.06
N SER A 264 -5.05 -34.03 -10.77
CA SER A 264 -5.87 -35.17 -10.31
C SER A 264 -7.30 -34.83 -9.89
N PHE A 265 -7.80 -33.62 -10.17
CA PHE A 265 -9.15 -33.20 -9.79
C PHE A 265 -10.15 -33.36 -10.94
N LEU A 266 -11.35 -33.86 -10.62
CA LEU A 266 -12.50 -33.86 -11.53
C LEU A 266 -13.20 -32.48 -11.47
N PRO A 267 -13.64 -31.92 -12.60
CA PRO A 267 -13.55 -32.45 -13.96
C PRO A 267 -12.11 -32.41 -14.52
N MET A 268 -11.71 -33.46 -15.24
CA MET A 268 -10.38 -33.52 -15.87
C MET A 268 -10.29 -32.43 -16.93
N GLU A 269 -9.37 -31.50 -16.76
CA GLU A 269 -9.17 -30.38 -17.67
C GLU A 269 -7.69 -30.09 -17.92
N GLY A 270 -7.36 -29.66 -19.14
CA GLY A 270 -5.99 -29.41 -19.53
C GLY A 270 -5.81 -29.21 -21.03
N TYR A 271 -4.57 -28.98 -21.44
CA TYR A 271 -4.24 -28.78 -22.85
C TYR A 271 -3.96 -30.11 -23.54
N LEU A 272 -4.65 -30.34 -24.66
CA LEU A 272 -4.39 -31.47 -25.56
C LEU A 272 -4.16 -30.95 -26.99
N TYR A 273 -3.29 -31.63 -27.74
CA TYR A 273 -3.16 -31.40 -29.17
C TYR A 273 -4.05 -32.39 -29.92
N CYS A 274 -4.98 -31.88 -30.72
CA CYS A 274 -5.87 -32.69 -31.55
C CYS A 274 -5.31 -32.78 -32.98
N GLN A 275 -5.30 -33.99 -33.54
CA GLN A 275 -4.95 -34.21 -34.93
C GLN A 275 -6.11 -33.81 -35.85
N GLU A 276 -5.90 -32.81 -36.68
CA GLU A 276 -6.85 -32.38 -37.70
C GLU A 276 -6.36 -32.73 -39.10
N LYS A 277 -7.25 -33.27 -39.92
CA LYS A 277 -6.99 -33.61 -41.32
C LYS A 277 -7.58 -32.54 -42.20
N TRP A 278 -6.78 -32.03 -43.13
CA TRP A 278 -7.22 -31.09 -44.17
C TRP A 278 -6.72 -31.57 -45.54
N ALA A 279 -7.13 -30.91 -46.62
CA ALA A 279 -7.08 -31.44 -47.99
C ALA A 279 -5.71 -31.97 -48.46
N LEU A 280 -4.59 -31.49 -47.89
CA LEU A 280 -3.23 -31.86 -48.32
C LEU A 280 -2.31 -32.26 -47.14
N GLY A 281 -2.84 -32.51 -45.95
CA GLY A 281 -2.00 -32.87 -44.82
C GLY A 281 -2.71 -33.00 -43.48
N VAL A 282 -1.89 -33.15 -42.44
CA VAL A 282 -2.31 -33.29 -41.05
C VAL A 282 -1.69 -32.16 -40.24
N SER A 283 -2.51 -31.47 -39.44
CA SER A 283 -2.06 -30.45 -38.49
C SER A 283 -2.41 -30.86 -37.07
N TRP A 284 -1.63 -30.38 -36.11
CA TRP A 284 -1.90 -30.56 -34.68
C TRP A 284 -2.32 -29.21 -34.10
N VAL A 285 -3.55 -29.14 -33.62
CA VAL A 285 -4.13 -27.90 -33.09
C VAL A 285 -4.28 -28.02 -31.59
N LYS A 286 -3.85 -27.00 -30.86
CA LYS A 286 -3.89 -26.96 -29.40
C LYS A 286 -5.28 -26.56 -28.91
N TYR A 287 -5.92 -27.44 -28.15
CA TYR A 287 -7.20 -27.18 -27.49
C TYR A 287 -7.01 -27.19 -25.98
N TYR A 288 -7.75 -26.32 -25.29
CA TYR A 288 -8.05 -26.51 -23.88
C TYR A 288 -9.31 -27.37 -23.78
N VAL A 289 -9.17 -28.53 -23.15
CA VAL A 289 -10.19 -29.58 -23.13
C VAL A 289 -10.70 -29.75 -21.71
N LYS A 290 -12.01 -29.82 -21.54
CA LYS A 290 -12.68 -30.20 -20.28
C LYS A 290 -13.49 -31.46 -20.50
N TYR A 291 -13.27 -32.48 -19.68
CA TYR A 291 -14.06 -33.70 -19.68
C TYR A 291 -15.00 -33.75 -18.48
N HIS A 292 -16.29 -33.82 -18.79
CA HIS A 292 -17.34 -34.03 -17.81
C HIS A 292 -17.72 -35.52 -17.81
N LYS A 293 -17.33 -36.23 -16.74
CA LYS A 293 -17.64 -37.65 -16.56
C LYS A 293 -19.16 -37.89 -16.56
N GLU A 294 -19.90 -36.99 -15.93
CA GLU A 294 -21.37 -36.95 -16.03
C GLU A 294 -21.79 -36.58 -17.46
N GLY A 295 -22.31 -37.58 -18.17
CA GLY A 295 -22.70 -37.47 -19.58
C GLY A 295 -21.57 -37.75 -20.59
N ARG A 296 -20.36 -38.10 -20.14
CA ARG A 296 -19.21 -38.46 -20.99
C ARG A 296 -18.89 -37.40 -22.07
N ARG A 297 -18.98 -36.12 -21.72
CA ARG A 297 -18.85 -35.00 -22.66
C ARG A 297 -17.45 -34.38 -22.62
N LEU A 298 -16.82 -34.25 -23.77
CA LEU A 298 -15.62 -33.42 -23.98
C LEU A 298 -16.02 -32.06 -24.56
N VAL A 299 -15.58 -30.99 -23.92
CA VAL A 299 -15.68 -29.62 -24.44
C VAL A 299 -14.29 -29.14 -24.81
N MET A 300 -14.09 -28.77 -26.07
CA MET A 300 -12.80 -28.37 -26.62
C MET A 300 -12.84 -26.92 -27.09
N VAL A 301 -11.94 -26.09 -26.56
CA VAL A 301 -11.80 -24.67 -26.92
C VAL A 301 -10.44 -24.43 -27.57
N PRO A 302 -10.38 -23.94 -28.83
CA PRO A 302 -9.11 -23.70 -29.51
C PRO A 302 -8.33 -22.56 -28.84
N CYS A 303 -7.02 -22.75 -28.65
CA CYS A 303 -6.16 -21.76 -28.01
C CYS A 303 -5.75 -20.60 -28.95
N GLU A 304 -5.72 -20.85 -30.27
CA GLU A 304 -5.39 -19.85 -31.29
C GLU A 304 -6.63 -19.56 -32.15
N GLN A 305 -7.25 -18.40 -31.96
CA GLN A 305 -8.35 -17.94 -32.81
C GLN A 305 -7.78 -17.20 -34.01
N LYS A 306 -7.73 -17.82 -35.19
CA LYS A 306 -7.47 -17.08 -36.44
C LYS A 306 -8.66 -16.13 -36.69
N THR A 307 -8.36 -14.85 -36.89
CA THR A 307 -9.29 -13.70 -36.93
C THR A 307 -10.45 -13.80 -37.92
N THR A 308 -10.43 -14.76 -38.85
CA THR A 308 -11.40 -14.89 -39.93
C THR A 308 -12.49 -15.96 -39.73
N THR A 309 -12.45 -16.76 -38.67
CA THR A 309 -13.55 -17.71 -38.36
C THR A 309 -13.64 -17.96 -36.86
N LYS A 310 -14.68 -17.44 -36.20
CA LYS A 310 -15.02 -17.79 -34.81
C LYS A 310 -15.51 -19.24 -34.76
N GLN A 311 -14.60 -20.20 -34.63
CA GLN A 311 -14.97 -21.57 -34.27
C GLN A 311 -15.30 -21.58 -32.77
N GLY A 312 -16.57 -21.81 -32.43
CA GLY A 312 -17.03 -21.96 -31.05
C GLY A 312 -16.51 -23.25 -30.37
N PRO A 313 -16.82 -23.45 -29.08
CA PRO A 313 -16.43 -24.66 -28.36
C PRO A 313 -17.00 -25.90 -29.06
N THR A 314 -16.15 -26.86 -29.41
CA THR A 314 -16.58 -28.14 -29.97
C THR A 314 -16.96 -29.07 -28.84
N GLN A 315 -18.15 -29.65 -28.90
CA GLN A 315 -18.63 -30.63 -27.92
C GLN A 315 -18.69 -32.01 -28.56
N LEU A 316 -18.09 -33.00 -27.90
CA LEU A 316 -18.05 -34.39 -28.36
C LEU A 316 -18.49 -35.31 -27.22
N THR A 317 -19.18 -36.39 -27.56
CA THR A 317 -19.61 -37.40 -26.60
C THR A 317 -18.74 -38.65 -26.76
N LEU A 318 -18.02 -38.99 -25.71
CA LEU A 318 -17.07 -40.11 -25.68
C LEU A 318 -17.78 -41.47 -25.74
N LYS A 319 -17.42 -42.29 -26.74
CA LYS A 319 -17.76 -43.72 -26.80
C LYS A 319 -16.69 -44.58 -26.13
N SER A 320 -15.45 -44.44 -26.58
CA SER A 320 -14.31 -45.24 -26.13
C SER A 320 -13.02 -44.42 -26.23
N CYS A 321 -12.06 -44.75 -25.37
CA CYS A 321 -10.74 -44.13 -25.33
C CYS A 321 -9.68 -45.25 -25.36
N ILE A 322 -8.73 -45.19 -26.29
CA ILE A 322 -7.74 -46.26 -26.49
C ILE A 322 -6.36 -45.65 -26.64
N ARG A 323 -5.37 -46.21 -25.96
CA ARG A 323 -3.98 -45.79 -26.14
C ARG A 323 -3.52 -46.15 -27.54
N ARG A 324 -2.92 -45.18 -28.23
CA ARG A 324 -2.36 -45.42 -29.57
C ARG A 324 -1.01 -46.14 -29.47
N LYS A 325 -0.78 -47.13 -30.34
CA LYS A 325 0.51 -47.86 -30.39
C LYS A 325 1.63 -46.92 -30.84
N THR A 326 2.77 -46.95 -30.16
CA THR A 326 3.93 -46.08 -30.46
C THR A 326 4.41 -46.23 -31.91
N GLU A 327 4.35 -47.44 -32.47
CA GLU A 327 4.74 -47.73 -33.86
C GLU A 327 3.75 -47.19 -34.91
N SER A 328 2.54 -46.81 -34.51
CA SER A 328 1.46 -46.39 -35.42
C SER A 328 1.38 -44.88 -35.65
N ILE A 329 2.20 -44.08 -34.94
CA ILE A 329 2.24 -42.63 -35.06
C ILE A 329 3.59 -42.07 -34.60
N ASP A 330 4.19 -41.18 -35.38
CA ASP A 330 5.45 -40.50 -35.03
C ASP A 330 5.21 -39.30 -34.07
N LYS A 331 4.50 -39.56 -32.97
CA LYS A 331 4.23 -38.62 -31.87
C LYS A 331 4.12 -39.37 -30.55
N ARG A 332 4.67 -38.77 -29.49
CA ARG A 332 4.63 -39.34 -28.13
C ARG A 332 3.30 -39.03 -27.45
N PHE A 333 2.90 -39.90 -26.52
CA PHE A 333 1.78 -39.71 -25.60
C PHE A 333 0.39 -39.60 -26.26
N CYS A 334 0.21 -40.30 -27.39
CA CYS A 334 -1.02 -40.23 -28.17
C CYS A 334 -2.06 -41.26 -27.72
N PHE A 335 -3.33 -40.89 -27.82
CA PHE A 335 -4.48 -41.75 -27.61
C PHE A 335 -5.62 -41.36 -28.56
N ASP A 336 -6.46 -42.33 -28.89
CA ASP A 336 -7.58 -42.16 -29.80
C ASP A 336 -8.89 -42.17 -29.01
N VAL A 337 -9.74 -41.19 -29.29
CA VAL A 337 -11.07 -41.04 -28.69
C VAL A 337 -12.12 -41.24 -29.77
N GLU A 338 -12.91 -42.31 -29.63
CA GLU A 338 -14.09 -42.52 -30.46
C GLU A 338 -15.26 -41.71 -29.91
N THR A 339 -16.00 -41.06 -30.81
CA THR A 339 -17.08 -40.16 -30.44
C THR A 339 -18.39 -40.54 -31.12
N ASN A 340 -19.51 -40.04 -30.60
CA ASN A 340 -20.81 -40.20 -31.25
C ASN A 340 -20.91 -39.39 -32.55
N GLU A 341 -20.28 -38.24 -32.58
CA GLU A 341 -20.44 -37.22 -33.60
C GLU A 341 -19.51 -37.42 -34.81
N ARG A 342 -18.41 -38.17 -34.64
CA ARG A 342 -17.42 -38.40 -35.71
C ARG A 342 -17.31 -39.89 -36.07
N ASN A 343 -17.25 -40.16 -37.38
CA ASN A 343 -17.09 -41.51 -37.94
C ASN A 343 -15.66 -42.05 -37.86
N ALA A 344 -14.69 -41.22 -37.48
CA ALA A 344 -13.30 -41.59 -37.29
C ALA A 344 -12.84 -41.19 -35.88
N PRO A 345 -11.94 -41.97 -35.25
CA PRO A 345 -11.38 -41.62 -33.95
C PRO A 345 -10.65 -40.27 -34.01
N VAL A 346 -10.81 -39.48 -32.94
CA VAL A 346 -10.08 -38.23 -32.73
C VAL A 346 -8.79 -38.55 -32.01
N THR A 347 -7.66 -38.29 -32.65
CA THR A 347 -6.34 -38.53 -32.05
C THR A 347 -5.91 -37.32 -31.25
N PHE A 348 -5.68 -37.54 -29.95
CA PHE A 348 -5.14 -36.57 -29.03
C PHE A 348 -3.70 -36.90 -28.67
N GLN A 349 -2.91 -35.85 -28.44
CA GLN A 349 -1.58 -35.92 -27.85
C GLN A 349 -1.58 -35.18 -26.51
N ALA A 350 -1.23 -35.90 -25.45
CA ALA A 350 -1.02 -35.35 -24.11
C ALA A 350 0.39 -34.76 -23.94
N LEU A 351 0.61 -33.99 -22.87
CA LEU A 351 1.88 -33.30 -22.63
C LEU A 351 2.98 -34.23 -22.07
N SER A 352 2.59 -35.31 -21.40
CA SER A 352 3.50 -36.30 -20.84
C SER A 352 2.83 -37.68 -20.77
N GLU A 353 3.62 -38.72 -20.46
CA GLU A 353 3.08 -40.07 -20.24
C GLU A 353 2.17 -40.14 -19.01
N GLY A 354 2.48 -39.38 -17.95
CA GLY A 354 1.62 -39.28 -16.77
C GLY A 354 0.29 -38.61 -17.10
N ASP A 355 0.33 -37.51 -17.85
CA ASP A 355 -0.85 -36.78 -18.31
C ASP A 355 -1.73 -37.65 -19.23
N ARG A 356 -1.12 -38.39 -20.18
CA ARG A 356 -1.83 -39.39 -21.00
C ARG A 356 -2.57 -40.42 -20.14
N LYS A 357 -1.91 -40.96 -19.11
CA LYS A 357 -2.51 -41.97 -18.22
C LYS A 357 -3.70 -41.39 -17.47
N LEU A 358 -3.61 -40.15 -16.96
CA LEU A 358 -4.71 -39.47 -16.28
C LEU A 358 -5.90 -39.21 -17.22
N TRP A 359 -5.65 -38.74 -18.45
CA TRP A 359 -6.70 -38.58 -19.46
C TRP A 359 -7.36 -39.92 -19.83
N MET A 360 -6.56 -40.97 -20.02
CA MET A 360 -7.05 -42.31 -20.27
C MET A 360 -7.90 -42.81 -19.09
N GLU A 361 -7.43 -42.69 -17.86
CA GLU A 361 -8.16 -43.10 -16.65
C GLU A 361 -9.48 -42.34 -16.47
N ALA A 362 -9.46 -41.01 -16.65
CA ALA A 362 -10.66 -40.18 -16.59
C ALA A 362 -11.73 -40.61 -17.63
N MET A 363 -11.28 -41.06 -18.81
CA MET A 363 -12.11 -41.50 -19.93
C MET A 363 -12.35 -43.03 -19.99
N ASP A 364 -12.07 -43.78 -18.91
CA ASP A 364 -12.20 -45.24 -18.83
C ASP A 364 -11.46 -45.98 -19.98
N GLY A 365 -10.30 -45.46 -20.36
CA GLY A 365 -9.55 -45.88 -21.54
C GLY A 365 -8.79 -47.21 -21.35
N LYS A 366 -8.61 -47.95 -22.45
CA LYS A 366 -7.99 -49.29 -22.44
C LYS A 366 -6.54 -49.28 -22.93
N GLU A 367 -5.68 -50.03 -22.25
CA GLU A 367 -4.31 -50.33 -22.72
C GLU A 367 -4.34 -51.39 -23.83
N PRO A 368 -3.38 -51.39 -24.78
CA PRO A 368 -3.25 -52.44 -25.78
C PRO A 368 -2.78 -53.73 -25.08
N ILE A 369 -3.38 -54.88 -25.41
CA ILE A 369 -3.04 -56.17 -24.80
C ILE A 369 -1.60 -56.56 -25.21
N TYR A 370 -0.72 -56.74 -24.21
CA TYR A 370 0.63 -57.30 -24.36
C TYR A 370 0.77 -58.60 -23.55
N HIS A 371 1.54 -59.55 -24.06
CA HIS A 371 1.95 -60.77 -23.35
C HIS A 371 3.43 -60.66 -22.92
N SER A 372 3.76 -61.26 -21.76
CA SER A 372 5.11 -61.57 -21.21
C SER A 372 5.77 -60.56 -20.22
N PRO A 373 6.78 -60.99 -19.39
CA PRO A 373 6.64 -61.12 -17.92
C PRO A 373 7.76 -60.41 -17.12
N ILE A 374 7.74 -60.57 -15.79
CA ILE A 374 8.80 -60.28 -14.80
C ILE A 374 8.80 -58.85 -14.23
N HIS A 375 8.26 -58.72 -13.00
CA HIS A 375 8.98 -58.18 -11.82
C HIS A 375 8.13 -58.44 -10.57
N LYS A 376 8.55 -59.40 -9.74
CA LYS A 376 8.10 -59.52 -8.34
C LYS A 376 9.23 -58.99 -7.46
N GLN A 377 9.01 -57.82 -6.86
CA GLN A 377 9.75 -57.35 -5.70
C GLN A 377 9.10 -58.03 -4.49
N ALA A 378 9.80 -58.95 -3.85
CA ALA A 378 9.36 -59.51 -2.56
C ALA A 378 9.57 -58.45 -1.47
N GLU A 379 8.52 -58.19 -0.69
CA GLU A 379 8.46 -57.17 0.35
C GLU A 379 9.36 -57.55 1.55
N MET A 380 10.27 -56.67 1.97
CA MET A 380 11.00 -56.82 3.24
C MET A 380 10.09 -56.37 4.39
N GLU A 381 9.35 -57.30 4.97
CA GLU A 381 8.47 -57.04 6.12
C GLU A 381 9.20 -57.17 7.47
N LEU A 382 8.68 -56.50 8.50
CA LEU A 382 9.17 -56.57 9.87
C LEU A 382 8.76 -57.89 10.54
N ASN A 383 9.63 -58.92 10.46
CA ASN A 383 9.38 -60.28 10.94
C ASN A 383 10.47 -60.81 11.89
N GLU A 384 10.27 -62.01 12.44
CA GLU A 384 11.20 -62.65 13.40
C GLU A 384 12.64 -62.78 12.89
N THR A 385 12.81 -63.10 11.60
CA THR A 385 14.14 -63.18 10.95
C THR A 385 14.83 -61.81 10.97
N GLY A 386 14.05 -60.74 10.75
CA GLY A 386 14.48 -59.36 10.89
C GLY A 386 14.94 -58.99 12.30
N PHE A 387 14.18 -59.37 13.33
CA PHE A 387 14.57 -59.18 14.72
C PHE A 387 15.86 -59.94 15.06
N LYS A 388 15.99 -61.19 14.58
CA LYS A 388 17.21 -62.00 14.74
C LYS A 388 18.43 -61.34 14.06
N PHE A 389 18.24 -60.77 12.88
CA PHE A 389 19.29 -60.01 12.16
C PHE A 389 19.77 -58.81 12.98
N VAL A 390 18.85 -57.93 13.35
CA VAL A 390 19.15 -56.71 14.11
C VAL A 390 19.86 -57.04 15.43
N ARG A 391 19.37 -58.05 16.17
CA ARG A 391 19.97 -58.49 17.44
C ARG A 391 21.40 -59.03 17.27
N LYS A 392 21.66 -59.86 16.24
CA LYS A 392 22.99 -60.37 15.94
C LYS A 392 23.95 -59.24 15.55
N CYS A 393 23.52 -58.29 14.73
CA CYS A 393 24.32 -57.12 14.35
C CYS A 393 24.66 -56.26 15.57
N ILE A 394 23.66 -55.92 16.40
CA ILE A 394 23.85 -55.13 17.64
C ILE A 394 24.88 -55.81 18.55
N ASN A 395 24.71 -57.10 18.86
CA ASN A 395 25.63 -57.83 19.74
C ASN A 395 27.07 -57.81 19.21
N TYR A 396 27.26 -58.04 17.90
CA TYR A 396 28.57 -57.96 17.29
C TYR A 396 29.18 -56.55 17.41
N ILE A 397 28.40 -55.52 17.10
CA ILE A 397 28.86 -54.12 17.14
C ILE A 397 29.24 -53.73 18.58
N GLU A 398 28.42 -54.08 19.57
CA GLU A 398 28.69 -53.78 20.98
C GLU A 398 29.93 -54.53 21.50
N THR A 399 30.17 -55.75 21.04
CA THR A 399 31.30 -56.57 21.49
C THR A 399 32.62 -56.21 20.79
N LYS A 400 32.59 -55.79 19.52
CA LYS A 400 33.80 -55.66 18.68
C LYS A 400 34.00 -54.30 18.03
N GLY A 401 32.98 -53.45 17.95
CA GLY A 401 33.00 -52.21 17.18
C GLY A 401 32.56 -50.96 17.92
N VAL A 402 32.19 -51.05 19.21
CA VAL A 402 31.59 -49.92 19.95
C VAL A 402 32.54 -48.73 20.12
N THR A 403 33.86 -48.98 20.24
CA THR A 403 34.90 -47.95 20.33
C THR A 403 35.52 -47.60 18.97
N GLN A 404 35.02 -48.16 17.86
CA GLN A 404 35.58 -47.86 16.55
C GLN A 404 35.19 -46.44 16.12
N GLU A 405 36.20 -45.64 15.76
CA GLU A 405 36.01 -44.29 15.25
C GLU A 405 35.03 -44.27 14.05
N GLY A 406 33.97 -43.45 14.17
CA GLY A 406 32.96 -43.31 13.14
C GLY A 406 32.12 -44.57 12.92
N VAL A 407 31.90 -45.40 13.94
CA VAL A 407 30.94 -46.50 13.91
C VAL A 407 29.58 -45.99 13.38
N TYR A 408 28.97 -46.70 12.43
CA TYR A 408 27.82 -46.26 11.62
C TYR A 408 28.02 -45.08 10.66
N ARG A 409 29.03 -44.21 10.84
CA ARG A 409 29.35 -43.15 9.88
C ARG A 409 30.12 -43.67 8.66
N THR A 410 31.04 -44.61 8.88
CA THR A 410 31.81 -45.25 7.81
C THR A 410 30.94 -46.23 7.01
N VAL A 411 31.12 -46.25 5.69
CA VAL A 411 30.28 -47.05 4.77
C VAL A 411 31.05 -48.32 4.36
N GLY A 412 30.40 -49.47 4.50
CA GLY A 412 30.90 -50.76 4.03
C GLY A 412 30.72 -50.96 2.53
N SER A 413 31.39 -51.96 1.96
CA SER A 413 31.25 -52.27 0.53
C SER A 413 29.81 -52.71 0.22
N ASN A 414 29.13 -52.02 -0.69
CA ASN A 414 27.75 -52.38 -1.10
C ASN A 414 27.64 -53.84 -1.55
N ILE A 415 28.67 -54.39 -2.21
CA ILE A 415 28.69 -55.79 -2.65
C ILE A 415 28.71 -56.74 -1.45
N GLN A 416 29.51 -56.45 -0.42
CA GLN A 416 29.56 -57.26 0.80
C GLN A 416 28.28 -57.13 1.63
N VAL A 417 27.69 -55.93 1.66
CA VAL A 417 26.39 -55.68 2.32
C VAL A 417 25.29 -56.50 1.67
N GLN A 418 25.18 -56.48 0.34
CA GLN A 418 24.19 -57.29 -0.38
C GLN A 418 24.46 -58.80 -0.22
N LYS A 419 25.73 -59.23 -0.23
CA LYS A 419 26.12 -60.62 0.03
C LYS A 419 25.68 -61.08 1.43
N LEU A 420 25.91 -60.26 2.46
CA LEU A 420 25.51 -60.54 3.83
C LEU A 420 23.98 -60.61 3.96
N LEU A 421 23.25 -59.65 3.40
CA LEU A 421 21.78 -59.63 3.45
C LEU A 421 21.18 -60.83 2.71
N ASN A 422 21.66 -61.15 1.51
CA ASN A 422 21.18 -62.30 0.76
C ASN A 422 21.47 -63.62 1.48
N ALA A 423 22.65 -63.76 2.11
CA ALA A 423 22.98 -64.95 2.90
C ALA A 423 22.14 -65.05 4.18
N PHE A 424 21.86 -63.92 4.85
CA PHE A 424 21.10 -63.92 6.10
C PHE A 424 19.59 -64.16 5.87
N PHE A 425 19.04 -63.62 4.78
CA PHE A 425 17.61 -63.73 4.43
C PHE A 425 17.33 -64.81 3.36
N ASP A 426 18.28 -65.73 3.13
CA ASP A 426 18.07 -66.88 2.24
C ASP A 426 16.88 -67.73 2.74
N PRO A 427 15.84 -67.95 1.91
CA PRO A 427 14.68 -68.76 2.27
C PRO A 427 15.03 -70.21 2.65
N THR A 428 16.19 -70.71 2.22
CA THR A 428 16.62 -72.09 2.46
C THR A 428 17.29 -72.29 3.82
N ASN A 429 17.98 -71.26 4.37
CA ASN A 429 18.65 -71.31 5.69
C ASN A 429 18.62 -69.92 6.40
N PRO A 430 17.45 -69.41 6.82
CA PRO A 430 17.32 -68.04 7.33
C PRO A 430 18.03 -67.82 8.68
N GLY A 431 18.92 -66.82 8.71
CA GLY A 431 19.62 -66.37 9.91
C GLY A 431 20.76 -67.27 10.41
N ASP A 432 21.20 -68.22 9.58
CA ASP A 432 22.35 -69.10 9.81
C ASP A 432 23.67 -68.52 9.25
N VAL A 433 23.96 -67.28 9.64
CA VAL A 433 25.22 -66.60 9.31
C VAL A 433 25.98 -66.31 10.60
N ASP A 434 27.26 -66.67 10.62
CA ASP A 434 28.21 -66.30 11.67
C ASP A 434 28.86 -64.95 11.34
N LEU A 435 28.46 -63.92 12.08
CA LEU A 435 29.00 -62.56 11.95
C LEU A 435 30.41 -62.44 12.53
N HIS A 436 30.89 -63.42 13.32
CA HIS A 436 32.25 -63.43 13.88
C HIS A 436 33.30 -64.03 12.94
N SER A 437 32.89 -64.57 11.79
CA SER A 437 33.81 -64.98 10.74
C SER A 437 34.62 -63.78 10.21
N SER A 438 35.86 -64.02 9.76
CA SER A 438 36.76 -62.97 9.21
C SER A 438 36.25 -62.33 7.91
N ASP A 439 35.14 -62.82 7.38
CA ASP A 439 34.58 -62.41 6.10
C ASP A 439 33.82 -61.08 6.18
N TRP A 440 33.45 -60.64 7.39
CA TRP A 440 32.64 -59.45 7.63
C TRP A 440 33.40 -58.44 8.48
N ASP A 441 33.68 -57.29 7.90
CA ASP A 441 34.13 -56.15 8.69
C ASP A 441 32.95 -55.41 9.33
N ILE A 442 33.26 -54.69 10.40
CA ILE A 442 32.32 -53.89 11.19
C ILE A 442 31.56 -52.84 10.37
N LYS A 443 32.20 -52.25 9.34
CA LYS A 443 31.55 -51.30 8.43
C LYS A 443 30.52 -51.97 7.53
N THR A 444 30.72 -53.24 7.15
CA THR A 444 29.75 -54.05 6.41
C THR A 444 28.55 -54.37 7.30
N ILE A 445 28.76 -54.77 8.56
CA ILE A 445 27.68 -55.11 9.50
C ILE A 445 26.83 -53.88 9.84
N THR A 446 27.46 -52.75 10.17
CA THR A 446 26.74 -51.48 10.44
C THR A 446 25.99 -50.96 9.21
N SER A 447 26.56 -51.12 8.01
CA SER A 447 25.90 -50.73 6.76
C SER A 447 24.74 -51.66 6.39
N ALA A 448 24.87 -52.97 6.66
CA ALA A 448 23.81 -53.94 6.43
C ALA A 448 22.63 -53.72 7.39
N LEU A 449 22.89 -53.39 8.67
CA LEU A 449 21.84 -53.02 9.62
C LEU A 449 21.06 -51.78 9.16
N LYS A 450 21.76 -50.71 8.78
CA LYS A 450 21.12 -49.49 8.23
C LYS A 450 20.33 -49.81 6.96
N PHE A 451 20.90 -50.61 6.06
CA PHE A 451 20.26 -50.96 4.80
C PHE A 451 18.98 -51.76 5.03
N TYR A 452 19.01 -52.74 5.93
CA TYR A 452 17.83 -53.53 6.31
C TYR A 452 16.69 -52.63 6.82
N LEU A 453 16.97 -51.78 7.81
CA LEU A 453 15.98 -50.86 8.38
C LEU A 453 15.42 -49.87 7.33
N ARG A 454 16.29 -49.36 6.45
CA ARG A 454 15.90 -48.47 5.34
C ARG A 454 15.15 -49.20 4.21
N SER A 455 15.19 -50.52 4.15
CA SER A 455 14.55 -51.30 3.06
C SER A 455 13.25 -51.97 3.49
N LEU A 456 12.85 -51.82 4.75
CA LEU A 456 11.53 -52.23 5.23
C LEU A 456 10.42 -51.62 4.37
N SER A 457 9.37 -52.39 4.09
CA SER A 457 8.19 -51.95 3.32
C SER A 457 7.59 -50.63 3.84
N GLU A 458 7.62 -50.47 5.16
CA GLU A 458 7.29 -49.23 5.86
C GLU A 458 8.46 -48.82 6.79
N PRO A 459 8.82 -47.52 6.91
CA PRO A 459 9.82 -47.08 7.88
C PRO A 459 9.44 -47.52 9.30
N LEU A 460 10.44 -47.71 10.15
CA LEU A 460 10.22 -48.20 11.51
C LEU A 460 9.27 -47.28 12.31
N MET A 461 9.35 -45.97 12.09
CA MET A 461 8.45 -44.97 12.70
C MET A 461 7.10 -44.81 11.99
N THR A 462 6.80 -45.64 10.99
CA THR A 462 5.58 -45.66 10.15
C THR A 462 5.34 -44.40 9.30
N TYR A 463 4.71 -44.55 8.14
CA TYR A 463 4.28 -43.41 7.34
C TYR A 463 3.08 -42.69 7.98
N SER A 464 2.25 -43.42 8.73
CA SER A 464 1.05 -42.87 9.36
C SER A 464 1.36 -41.82 10.43
N LEU A 465 2.41 -42.04 11.24
CA LEU A 465 2.84 -41.12 12.30
C LEU A 465 3.88 -40.09 11.84
N HIS A 466 4.43 -40.23 10.63
CA HIS A 466 5.50 -39.36 10.13
C HIS A 466 5.13 -37.88 10.20
N ARG A 467 3.92 -37.49 9.76
CA ARG A 467 3.49 -36.08 9.78
C ARG A 467 3.45 -35.53 11.20
N ASP A 468 2.87 -36.30 12.12
CA ASP A 468 2.65 -35.87 13.49
C ASP A 468 4.00 -35.81 14.26
N LEU A 469 4.92 -36.73 13.99
CA LEU A 469 6.31 -36.69 14.49
C LEU A 469 7.07 -35.46 13.97
N MET A 470 6.91 -35.09 12.69
CA MET A 470 7.53 -33.88 12.14
C MET A 470 6.92 -32.61 12.72
N CYS A 471 5.60 -32.58 12.94
CA CYS A 471 4.93 -31.46 13.59
C CYS A 471 5.39 -31.30 15.05
N ALA A 472 5.45 -32.40 15.81
CA ALA A 472 5.98 -32.41 17.17
C ALA A 472 7.41 -31.88 17.20
N ALA A 473 8.29 -32.38 16.31
CA ALA A 473 9.67 -31.93 16.23
C ALA A 473 9.86 -30.48 15.77
N LYS A 474 8.86 -29.85 15.14
CA LYS A 474 8.91 -28.43 14.70
C LYS A 474 8.46 -27.42 15.77
N SER A 475 7.91 -27.87 16.89
CA SER A 475 7.51 -26.98 17.98
C SER A 475 8.72 -26.30 18.61
N ASP A 476 8.60 -25.00 18.91
CA ASP A 476 9.62 -24.24 19.65
C ASP A 476 9.60 -24.51 21.16
N ASN A 477 8.54 -25.15 21.67
CA ASN A 477 8.43 -25.54 23.09
C ASN A 477 9.02 -26.94 23.32
N LEU A 478 10.20 -27.01 23.96
CA LEU A 478 10.95 -28.26 24.20
C LEU A 478 10.18 -29.31 25.01
N ASP A 479 9.47 -28.90 26.07
CA ASP A 479 8.69 -29.82 26.92
C ASP A 479 7.52 -30.43 26.15
N PHE A 480 6.86 -29.63 25.30
CA PHE A 480 5.83 -30.12 24.40
C PHE A 480 6.38 -31.12 23.38
N ARG A 481 7.54 -30.83 22.76
CA ARG A 481 8.17 -31.74 21.78
C ARG A 481 8.42 -33.12 22.38
N LEU A 482 9.04 -33.15 23.56
CA LEU A 482 9.37 -34.38 24.27
C LEU A 482 8.12 -35.17 24.65
N THR A 483 7.11 -34.48 25.20
CA THR A 483 5.84 -35.11 25.61
C THR A 483 5.08 -35.69 24.41
N GLU A 484 5.03 -34.95 23.30
CA GLU A 484 4.31 -35.39 22.10
C GLU A 484 5.07 -36.53 21.39
N ILE A 485 6.40 -36.47 21.28
CA ILE A 485 7.22 -37.58 20.73
C ILE A 485 7.08 -38.83 21.61
N HIS A 486 7.05 -38.68 22.94
CA HIS A 486 6.80 -39.79 23.86
C HIS A 486 5.43 -40.43 23.59
N SER A 487 4.36 -39.62 23.52
CA SER A 487 3.01 -40.08 23.19
C SER A 487 2.93 -40.80 21.83
N LEU A 488 3.54 -40.21 20.79
CA LEU A 488 3.55 -40.77 19.43
C LEU A 488 4.34 -42.09 19.35
N THR A 489 5.41 -42.24 20.15
CA THR A 489 6.18 -43.49 20.22
C THR A 489 5.34 -44.65 20.75
N TYR A 490 4.43 -44.39 21.70
CA TYR A 490 3.51 -45.43 22.21
C TYR A 490 2.34 -45.74 21.25
N LYS A 491 2.06 -44.88 20.26
CA LYS A 491 1.09 -45.15 19.20
C LYS A 491 1.64 -46.03 18.08
N LEU A 492 2.95 -46.32 18.07
CA LEU A 492 3.55 -47.24 17.09
C LEU A 492 2.99 -48.66 17.25
N PRO A 493 2.86 -49.42 16.16
CA PRO A 493 2.59 -50.86 16.24
C PRO A 493 3.58 -51.58 17.15
N GLU A 494 3.13 -52.61 17.85
CA GLU A 494 3.91 -53.29 18.90
C GLU A 494 5.30 -53.74 18.41
N LYS A 495 5.37 -54.42 17.26
CA LYS A 495 6.64 -54.87 16.67
C LYS A 495 7.55 -53.71 16.28
N ASN A 496 7.00 -52.62 15.75
CA ASN A 496 7.77 -51.43 15.39
C ASN A 496 8.37 -50.76 16.64
N ARG A 497 7.57 -50.64 17.70
CA ARG A 497 8.01 -50.07 18.98
C ARG A 497 9.08 -50.94 19.64
N GLU A 498 8.92 -52.27 19.64
CA GLU A 498 9.91 -53.20 20.20
C GLU A 498 11.25 -53.14 19.46
N MET A 499 11.23 -53.16 18.11
CA MET A 499 12.46 -53.01 17.32
C MET A 499 13.08 -51.62 17.48
N LEU A 500 12.27 -50.57 17.59
CA LEU A 500 12.75 -49.22 17.83
C LEU A 500 13.42 -49.12 19.20
N GLU A 501 12.80 -49.63 20.26
CA GLU A 501 13.37 -49.61 21.61
C GLU A 501 14.71 -50.34 21.67
N MET A 502 14.79 -51.54 21.08
CA MET A 502 16.03 -52.32 20.99
C MET A 502 17.13 -51.55 20.25
N LEU A 503 16.77 -50.89 19.14
CA LEU A 503 17.72 -50.08 18.36
C LEU A 503 18.17 -48.84 19.14
N ILE A 504 17.25 -48.04 19.68
CA ILE A 504 17.58 -46.81 20.41
C ILE A 504 18.42 -47.13 21.66
N LYS A 505 18.10 -48.21 22.38
CA LYS A 505 18.93 -48.70 23.50
C LYS A 505 20.38 -48.97 23.07
N HIS A 506 20.56 -49.61 21.92
CA HIS A 506 21.88 -49.81 21.34
C HIS A 506 22.57 -48.49 20.97
N LEU A 507 21.84 -47.54 20.35
CA LEU A 507 22.40 -46.24 20.00
C LEU A 507 22.85 -45.44 21.24
N VAL A 508 22.10 -45.52 22.35
CA VAL A 508 22.48 -44.92 23.64
C VAL A 508 23.80 -45.51 24.14
N ASN A 509 23.98 -46.83 24.06
CA ASN A 509 25.23 -47.49 24.44
C ASN A 509 26.40 -47.11 23.51
N VAL A 510 26.17 -46.94 22.21
CA VAL A 510 27.20 -46.43 21.29
C VAL A 510 27.57 -44.98 21.66
N CYS A 511 26.59 -44.12 21.91
CA CYS A 511 26.83 -42.73 22.28
C CYS A 511 27.52 -42.57 23.65
N SER A 512 27.37 -43.51 24.59
CA SER A 512 28.10 -43.45 25.86
C SER A 512 29.62 -43.68 25.70
N HIS A 513 30.07 -44.12 24.53
CA HIS A 513 31.48 -44.28 24.17
C HIS A 513 31.93 -43.19 23.17
N SER A 514 31.23 -42.05 23.11
CA SER A 514 31.51 -40.99 22.13
C SER A 514 32.90 -40.36 22.24
N GLU A 515 33.55 -40.49 23.40
CA GLU A 515 34.94 -40.06 23.59
C GLU A 515 35.92 -40.86 22.71
N ASP A 516 35.64 -42.15 22.47
CA ASP A 516 36.48 -43.03 21.65
C ASP A 516 35.99 -43.11 20.20
N ASN A 517 34.69 -43.28 20.00
CA ASN A 517 34.12 -43.52 18.66
C ASN A 517 33.71 -42.24 17.90
N LEU A 518 33.71 -41.08 18.57
CA LEU A 518 33.33 -39.76 18.03
C LEU A 518 31.86 -39.63 17.57
N MET A 519 30.98 -40.51 18.02
CA MET A 519 29.56 -40.55 17.65
C MET A 519 28.64 -40.06 18.79
N THR A 520 28.38 -38.75 18.83
CA THR A 520 27.40 -38.12 19.73
C THR A 520 25.94 -38.44 19.33
N PRO A 521 24.94 -38.20 20.22
CA PRO A 521 23.52 -38.35 19.87
C PRO A 521 23.13 -37.61 18.59
N SER A 522 23.61 -36.37 18.42
CA SER A 522 23.41 -35.59 17.20
C SER A 522 24.03 -36.24 15.95
N ASN A 523 25.26 -36.75 16.05
CA ASN A 523 25.93 -37.45 14.93
C ASN A 523 25.20 -38.75 14.55
N MET A 524 24.68 -39.48 15.53
CA MET A 524 23.89 -40.69 15.32
C MET A 524 22.51 -40.38 14.74
N ALA A 525 21.89 -39.29 15.19
CA ALA A 525 20.62 -38.80 14.68
C ALA A 525 20.67 -38.43 13.19
N VAL A 526 21.76 -37.82 12.72
CA VAL A 526 21.96 -37.53 11.28
C VAL A 526 21.96 -38.80 10.43
N ILE A 527 22.44 -39.93 10.97
CA ILE A 527 22.51 -41.21 10.25
C ILE A 527 21.18 -41.95 10.32
N PHE A 528 20.57 -41.99 11.51
CA PHE A 528 19.37 -42.80 11.75
C PHE A 528 18.06 -42.06 11.49
N GLY A 529 18.04 -40.72 11.48
CA GLY A 529 16.88 -39.90 11.10
C GLY A 529 16.27 -40.32 9.76
N PRO A 530 17.01 -40.24 8.64
CA PRO A 530 16.51 -40.68 7.33
C PRO A 530 16.36 -42.21 7.21
N THR A 531 17.01 -42.98 8.09
CA THR A 531 16.90 -44.46 8.11
C THR A 531 15.58 -44.92 8.74
N LEU A 532 15.12 -44.24 9.79
CA LEU A 532 13.95 -44.64 10.59
C LEU A 532 12.67 -43.89 10.21
N LEU A 533 12.79 -42.69 9.64
CA LEU A 533 11.67 -41.81 9.29
C LEU A 533 11.61 -41.51 7.79
N ARG A 534 11.90 -42.50 6.94
CA ARG A 534 11.79 -42.33 5.48
C ARG A 534 10.42 -41.75 5.09
N ALA A 535 10.41 -40.70 4.30
CA ALA A 535 9.17 -40.13 3.79
C ALA A 535 8.55 -41.04 2.70
N LYS A 536 7.22 -41.12 2.64
CA LYS A 536 6.49 -41.94 1.64
C LYS A 536 6.68 -41.45 0.21
N GLU A 537 6.95 -40.15 0.04
CA GLU A 537 7.15 -39.49 -1.25
C GLU A 537 8.47 -38.71 -1.22
N GLU A 538 9.34 -38.93 -2.22
CA GLU A 538 10.60 -38.19 -2.38
C GLU A 538 10.33 -36.77 -2.87
N THR A 539 10.12 -35.86 -1.93
CA THR A 539 9.78 -34.45 -2.19
C THR A 539 10.77 -33.50 -1.52
N VAL A 540 10.83 -32.23 -1.97
CA VAL A 540 11.72 -31.22 -1.37
C VAL A 540 11.34 -30.93 0.09
N ALA A 541 10.06 -30.96 0.44
CA ALA A 541 9.58 -30.90 1.82
C ALA A 541 10.10 -32.09 2.65
N ALA A 542 10.10 -33.31 2.10
CA ALA A 542 10.71 -34.45 2.75
C ALA A 542 12.23 -34.29 2.92
N MET A 543 12.93 -33.62 1.99
CA MET A 543 14.36 -33.29 2.13
C MET A 543 14.62 -32.22 3.20
N LEU A 544 13.75 -31.21 3.31
CA LEU A 544 13.82 -30.18 4.35
C LEU A 544 13.42 -30.71 5.73
N ASP A 545 12.60 -31.77 5.78
CA ASP A 545 12.19 -32.45 7.00
C ASP A 545 13.26 -33.39 7.56
N ILE A 546 14.32 -33.72 6.80
CA ILE A 546 15.45 -34.55 7.27
C ILE A 546 16.06 -33.98 8.55
N LYS A 547 16.20 -32.66 8.66
CA LYS A 547 16.73 -32.04 9.88
C LYS A 547 15.83 -32.27 11.10
N PHE A 548 14.51 -32.35 10.91
CA PHE A 548 13.56 -32.63 11.98
C PHE A 548 13.48 -34.13 12.31
N GLN A 549 13.71 -35.01 11.33
CA GLN A 549 13.89 -36.46 11.58
C GLN A 549 15.10 -36.72 12.48
N ASN A 550 16.18 -35.98 12.27
CA ASN A 550 17.35 -36.04 13.15
C ASN A 550 16.94 -35.65 14.57
N ILE A 551 16.20 -34.55 14.76
CA ILE A 551 15.81 -34.14 16.11
C ILE A 551 14.89 -35.16 16.80
N VAL A 552 13.99 -35.84 16.06
CA VAL A 552 13.20 -36.94 16.63
C VAL A 552 14.11 -38.06 17.16
N VAL A 553 15.09 -38.48 16.36
CA VAL A 553 16.02 -39.56 16.76
C VAL A 553 16.95 -39.10 17.89
N GLU A 554 17.38 -37.84 17.89
CA GLU A 554 18.21 -37.24 18.94
C GLU A 554 17.46 -37.25 20.28
N ILE A 555 16.21 -36.80 20.31
CA ILE A 555 15.33 -36.86 21.49
C ILE A 555 15.12 -38.30 21.96
N LEU A 556 14.91 -39.26 21.04
CA LEU A 556 14.77 -40.68 21.40
C LEU A 556 16.02 -41.23 22.10
N ILE A 557 17.22 -40.80 21.67
CA ILE A 557 18.49 -41.24 22.27
C ILE A 557 18.72 -40.52 23.61
N GLU A 558 18.60 -39.20 23.67
CA GLU A 558 18.90 -38.40 24.87
C GLU A 558 17.92 -38.70 26.01
N ASP A 559 16.62 -38.84 25.70
CA ASP A 559 15.56 -39.08 26.68
C ASP A 559 15.10 -40.55 26.73
N TYR A 560 15.93 -41.50 26.29
CA TYR A 560 15.58 -42.94 26.20
C TYR A 560 14.89 -43.47 27.46
N LYS A 561 15.43 -43.19 28.65
CA LYS A 561 14.85 -43.67 29.92
C LYS A 561 13.47 -43.07 30.18
N LYS A 562 13.24 -41.81 29.83
CA LYS A 562 11.96 -41.11 30.07
C LYS A 562 10.90 -41.59 29.10
N ILE A 563 11.28 -41.82 27.85
CA ILE A 563 10.37 -42.27 26.78
C ILE A 563 10.03 -43.74 26.95
N PHE A 564 11.00 -44.66 27.10
CA PHE A 564 10.72 -46.10 27.05
C PHE A 564 10.44 -46.77 28.41
N SER A 565 10.76 -46.13 29.55
CA SER A 565 10.52 -46.74 30.88
C SER A 565 9.13 -46.48 31.47
N ASN A 566 8.40 -45.45 31.02
CA ASN A 566 7.14 -44.99 31.61
C ASN A 566 6.05 -44.79 30.55
N MET A 567 4.78 -45.15 30.83
CA MET A 567 3.67 -44.82 29.93
C MET A 567 3.35 -43.30 29.96
N PRO A 568 2.88 -42.70 28.85
CA PRO A 568 2.52 -41.28 28.81
C PRO A 568 1.33 -40.97 29.72
N ASP A 569 1.41 -39.90 30.52
CA ASP A 569 0.30 -39.45 31.37
C ASP A 569 -0.88 -38.95 30.52
N SER A 570 -2.06 -39.54 30.72
CA SER A 570 -3.29 -39.17 30.00
C SER A 570 -3.89 -37.90 30.60
N SER A 571 -3.43 -36.73 30.15
CA SER A 571 -4.17 -35.47 30.33
C SER A 571 -4.28 -34.73 28.99
N ALA A 572 -5.49 -34.29 28.67
CA ALA A 572 -5.88 -33.76 27.36
C ALA A 572 -5.06 -32.51 26.95
N PRO A 573 -4.82 -32.28 25.65
CA PRO A 573 -4.09 -31.11 25.19
C PRO A 573 -4.85 -29.80 25.49
N PRO A 574 -4.16 -28.71 25.84
CA PRO A 574 -4.81 -27.44 26.16
C PRO A 574 -5.48 -26.85 24.92
N ILE A 575 -6.75 -26.46 25.09
CA ILE A 575 -7.61 -25.87 24.05
C ILE A 575 -7.12 -24.43 23.76
N PRO A 576 -6.93 -24.03 22.49
CA PRO A 576 -6.61 -22.65 22.14
C PRO A 576 -7.84 -21.73 22.33
N PRO A 577 -7.67 -20.45 22.70
CA PRO A 577 -8.79 -19.57 23.04
C PRO A 577 -9.64 -19.22 21.80
N PRO A 578 -10.92 -18.86 21.98
CA PRO A 578 -11.87 -18.68 20.88
C PRO A 578 -11.56 -17.41 20.06
N ARG A 579 -11.69 -17.53 18.73
CA ARG A 579 -11.69 -16.40 17.78
C ARG A 579 -12.83 -15.45 18.11
N ILE A 580 -12.49 -14.19 18.37
CA ILE A 580 -13.45 -13.09 18.51
C ILE A 580 -14.12 -12.85 17.15
N THR A 581 -15.45 -12.89 17.13
CA THR A 581 -16.26 -12.54 15.96
C THR A 581 -16.04 -11.07 15.55
N PRO A 582 -15.91 -10.74 14.26
CA PRO A 582 -15.75 -9.36 13.82
C PRO A 582 -17.05 -8.60 14.04
N ARG A 583 -17.00 -7.56 14.89
CA ARG A 583 -18.06 -6.54 14.99
C ARG A 583 -18.13 -5.79 13.67
N LYS A 584 -19.29 -5.81 13.00
CA LYS A 584 -19.62 -4.86 11.93
C LYS A 584 -19.42 -3.43 12.47
N ARG A 585 -18.45 -2.71 11.92
CA ARG A 585 -18.24 -1.28 12.24
C ARG A 585 -19.17 -0.46 11.35
N GLN A 586 -19.88 0.47 11.96
CA GLN A 586 -20.59 1.51 11.20
C GLN A 586 -19.57 2.46 10.57
N PRO A 587 -19.84 3.00 9.38
CA PRO A 587 -18.97 3.98 8.74
C PRO A 587 -18.79 5.20 9.65
N ILE A 588 -17.54 5.64 9.76
CA ILE A 588 -17.16 6.84 10.52
C ILE A 588 -17.75 8.02 9.76
N THR A 589 -18.87 8.55 10.25
CA THR A 589 -19.54 9.70 9.66
C THR A 589 -19.38 10.89 10.59
N ILE A 590 -18.88 12.01 10.07
CA ILE A 590 -19.05 13.29 10.75
C ILE A 590 -20.55 13.57 10.73
N SER A 591 -21.19 13.37 11.88
CA SER A 591 -22.61 13.62 12.10
C SER A 591 -23.04 14.92 11.42
N LYS A 592 -24.07 14.82 10.56
CA LYS A 592 -24.73 15.89 9.81
C LYS A 592 -24.90 17.14 10.69
N ARG A 593 -24.02 18.13 10.55
CA ARG A 593 -24.23 19.46 11.15
C ARG A 593 -25.16 20.29 10.26
N PRO A 594 -26.02 21.15 10.85
CA PRO A 594 -26.73 22.18 10.12
C PRO A 594 -25.71 23.16 9.49
N PRO A 595 -26.00 23.73 8.31
CA PRO A 595 -25.13 24.73 7.68
C PRO A 595 -24.90 25.91 8.62
N ARG A 596 -23.63 26.34 8.78
CA ARG A 596 -23.30 27.57 9.51
C ARG A 596 -23.88 28.75 8.74
N VAL A 597 -24.73 29.53 9.39
CA VAL A 597 -25.31 30.76 8.80
C VAL A 597 -24.24 31.83 8.80
N PHE A 598 -23.74 32.19 7.61
CA PHE A 598 -22.90 33.36 7.43
C PHE A 598 -23.73 34.61 7.72
N GLN A 599 -23.39 35.36 8.77
CA GLN A 599 -23.78 36.77 8.83
C GLN A 599 -22.90 37.52 7.83
N ALA A 600 -23.54 38.06 6.79
CA ALA A 600 -22.87 38.99 5.89
C ALA A 600 -22.25 40.11 6.73
N LEU A 601 -20.95 40.35 6.55
CA LEU A 601 -20.25 41.51 7.11
C LEU A 601 -20.86 42.77 6.51
N SER A 602 -21.97 43.23 7.07
CA SER A 602 -22.55 44.54 6.81
C SER A 602 -21.68 45.61 7.44
N HIS A 603 -21.68 46.79 6.82
CA HIS A 603 -20.96 47.99 7.23
C HIS A 603 -21.28 48.49 8.67
N ASP A 604 -22.21 47.84 9.38
CA ASP A 604 -22.69 48.25 10.72
C ASP A 604 -22.13 47.41 11.89
N HIS A 605 -21.29 46.38 11.66
CA HIS A 605 -20.69 45.56 12.73
C HIS A 605 -19.33 46.09 13.26
N PHE A 606 -18.97 47.34 12.98
CA PHE A 606 -17.68 47.96 13.35
C PHE A 606 -17.52 48.31 14.85
N HIS A 607 -18.34 47.77 15.74
CA HIS A 607 -18.19 47.86 17.19
C HIS A 607 -18.58 46.48 17.74
N ALA A 608 -17.84 45.70 18.52
CA ALA A 608 -16.68 45.81 19.39
C ALA A 608 -16.16 44.34 19.49
N GLU A 609 -14.87 43.99 19.39
CA GLU A 609 -14.02 43.64 20.56
C GLU A 609 -12.61 43.18 20.10
N CYS A 610 -12.23 43.37 18.82
CA CYS A 610 -10.89 43.03 18.30
C CYS A 610 -10.11 44.27 17.83
N PHE A 611 -10.49 45.46 18.33
CA PHE A 611 -10.01 46.75 17.83
C PHE A 611 -8.65 47.19 18.37
N SER A 612 -8.12 46.59 19.44
CA SER A 612 -6.89 47.10 20.08
C SER A 612 -5.62 46.78 19.27
N ASP A 613 -5.41 45.51 18.91
CA ASP A 613 -4.06 45.07 18.52
C ASP A 613 -3.76 45.28 17.03
N VAL A 614 -4.75 45.10 16.15
CA VAL A 614 -4.57 45.28 14.70
C VAL A 614 -4.53 46.77 14.32
N VAL A 615 -5.35 47.60 14.98
CA VAL A 615 -5.34 49.05 14.78
C VAL A 615 -4.02 49.63 15.27
N LEU A 616 -3.50 49.21 16.44
CA LEU A 616 -2.19 49.66 16.92
C LEU A 616 -1.08 49.33 15.91
N LEU A 617 -1.08 48.12 15.34
CA LEU A 617 -0.04 47.64 14.44
C LEU A 617 -0.06 48.37 13.09
N VAL A 618 -1.25 48.59 12.52
CA VAL A 618 -1.41 49.32 11.25
C VAL A 618 -1.13 50.82 11.45
N PHE A 619 -1.58 51.43 12.56
CA PHE A 619 -1.26 52.83 12.87
C PHE A 619 0.24 53.04 13.10
N PHE A 620 0.91 52.14 13.83
CA PHE A 620 2.37 52.25 14.06
C PHE A 620 3.17 52.11 12.75
N PHE A 621 2.73 51.25 11.84
CA PHE A 621 3.42 51.02 10.57
C PHE A 621 3.30 52.18 9.58
N PHE A 622 2.15 52.87 9.54
CA PHE A 622 1.91 53.93 8.57
C PHE A 622 2.23 55.35 9.07
N PHE A 623 2.15 55.61 10.38
CA PHE A 623 2.18 56.98 10.93
C PHE A 623 3.26 57.24 11.98
N GLY A 624 4.41 56.58 11.87
CA GLY A 624 5.55 56.69 12.82
C GLY A 624 5.62 57.99 13.64
N ASN A 625 5.52 57.82 14.97
CA ASN A 625 5.64 58.82 16.04
C ASN A 625 4.67 60.02 15.98
N ILE A 626 3.57 59.91 16.73
CA ILE A 626 2.81 61.05 17.28
C ILE A 626 2.84 60.96 18.81
N PRO A 627 3.01 62.09 19.55
CA PRO A 627 3.13 62.08 21.01
C PRO A 627 1.86 61.54 21.71
N LYS A 628 2.04 60.92 22.87
CA LYS A 628 1.05 60.18 23.69
C LYS A 628 -0.21 60.93 24.18
N HIS A 629 -0.57 62.09 23.62
CA HIS A 629 -1.62 62.95 24.20
C HIS A 629 -2.96 63.04 23.45
N THR A 630 -3.22 62.24 22.43
CA THR A 630 -4.49 62.31 21.67
C THR A 630 -5.41 61.08 21.75
N CYS A 631 -5.13 60.09 22.59
CA CYS A 631 -6.09 59.01 22.90
C CYS A 631 -6.96 59.35 24.13
N ARG A 632 -7.78 60.39 24.02
CA ARG A 632 -8.98 60.55 24.87
C ARG A 632 -10.01 61.32 24.05
N VAL A 633 -10.91 60.58 23.43
CA VAL A 633 -12.35 60.83 23.24
C VAL A 633 -12.76 59.87 22.13
N VAL A 634 -13.29 58.71 22.49
CA VAL A 634 -14.59 58.15 22.05
C VAL A 634 -14.78 56.93 22.95
N SER A 635 -15.59 57.11 24.00
CA SER A 635 -16.20 56.06 24.82
C SER A 635 -17.64 55.90 24.39
#